data_AF-A0A940IIK2-F1
#
_entry.id   AF-A0A940IIK2-F1
#
_cell.length_a   1.000
_cell.length_b   1.000
_cell.length_c   1.000
_cell.angle_alpha   90.00
_cell.angle_beta   90.00
_cell.angle_gamma   90.00
#
_symmetry.space_group_name_H-M   'P 1'
#
loop_
_entity.id
_entity.type
_entity.pdbx_description
1 polymer ?
#
loop_
_entity_poly.entity_id
_entity_poly.type
_entity_poly.pdbx_seq_one_letter_code
_entity_poly.pdbx_strand_id
1 'polypeptide(L)'
;MSVFGLAASVLSGCVDDIKEPGGSLVVSPTEFNNVKGTGETLTINVESDLYWSVYAQDSDGKTVSWIEFDKTAGMGSDQILATVKPSASERSCEIIIQADGSDVRAVVKVSQGKGTGEVAEGYEMPVYDIFDNKNDDDVSAGPANGFIDGNVFLFNNGMTITRLGGESAMAYEWKNTYYEIVLNTTGWDAEGAAWEVKIPVATALSGRYRLLMASRSGAGIDWNVLYSNNGETYTDTGVTYSTTAGSRWKTLFFEIGGENAVQAGGTLYLKFVPSAAVAADTYVTFESGLLLTGEYPEPAQLPEVGGKVLYTCGFDNCNTGAPYTLPVGYIQSATGSFDGTEYGMKTSGTVVSMFGSIRLGTASASATVTLPGMELLGDGTADVKVSFKSVLYQSSDYKSATEGKATSATEVRIAEGQGTVENGVVDGLNNETFVEKTVIVRGINKDTQIQIGSYADGADHRFYIDDIVVEVEGEISYPEVVERSISEVISEYGAGLQTGGSAEIDRNIKVAATVVSDYHGGNIEDGIVVVQDDAAGIAVSVAGAESFAAGDKVEMSLAGGKITRDAGYTLTLAEGSVNVIASGEEVVARTVPVASIKESENMYVAIENCQVSDTDLGKTWSGSTMMENTSKQSFSVNVAGDAAFAGSQVPSLSGTVCGIVRGGAVCPRNAEDLSGLVLDRFGEEGVELMEPVVNIINIPAGSAAAVADNLAIENNTLTFGGSGRSVAGAKIELVGGTAAPDMKVGWQNKTNYFNNFIDVTYEGDGAYLLLSTPVSEEISGKTQVVFSLSSTTAAVRGTSWNIFWSKDGTDWTATETTYNNVNRTEASASAAANSFTMQNSTAVGITQSQFTVSAADRIQAGETIYFKIEPAEKGLAGTLRFAFGFYISSATIVNTVMPDGDNVLAANNFETCAFGPDYMIGTIGYMAVVSNNTDAYSGSYLPAGWSAVSGNVRCGYAFFGTASGTGFGVTTPALTKIEEGTADIKVHFKACLYEAANGKQAINGIVVEVAEGEGTVGELVWKTDPTSDYFGWHECSVTVSGATAATRVFIGAGSQSGDKRFFLDDVIVTK
;
A
#
# COMPACT_ATOMS: atom_id res chain seq x y z
N MET A 1 5.03 -93.37 16.93
CA MET A 1 5.48 -93.86 18.25
C MET A 1 4.47 -93.33 19.26
N SER A 2 3.70 -94.23 19.89
CA SER A 2 3.12 -94.16 21.26
C SER A 2 2.51 -92.83 21.77
N VAL A 3 1.38 -92.74 22.48
CA VAL A 3 0.52 -93.66 23.26
C VAL A 3 -0.55 -92.75 23.91
N PHE A 4 -1.82 -93.19 23.91
CA PHE A 4 -2.86 -93.08 24.95
C PHE A 4 -3.42 -91.75 25.53
N GLY A 5 -4.75 -91.81 25.72
CA GLY A 5 -5.50 -91.32 26.89
C GLY A 5 -6.96 -90.94 26.55
N LEU A 6 -7.93 -91.86 26.38
CA LEU A 6 -8.87 -92.42 27.39
C LEU A 6 -9.49 -91.34 28.32
N ALA A 7 -10.81 -91.21 28.55
CA ALA A 7 -11.89 -92.21 28.73
C ALA A 7 -13.30 -91.56 28.52
N ALA A 8 -14.27 -92.22 27.86
CA ALA A 8 -15.40 -93.04 28.36
C ALA A 8 -16.53 -92.25 29.09
N SER A 9 -17.81 -92.29 28.68
CA SER A 9 -18.76 -93.39 28.94
C SER A 9 -20.01 -93.34 28.01
N VAL A 10 -20.32 -94.40 27.24
CA VAL A 10 -21.35 -95.47 27.42
C VAL A 10 -22.83 -95.03 27.48
N LEU A 11 -23.61 -95.36 26.43
CA LEU A 11 -24.82 -96.21 26.53
C LEU A 11 -25.33 -96.70 25.15
N SER A 12 -25.42 -98.03 25.05
CA SER A 12 -26.29 -98.87 24.20
C SER A 12 -27.72 -98.32 24.14
N GLY A 13 -28.53 -98.45 23.09
CA GLY A 13 -28.51 -99.31 21.91
C GLY A 13 -29.97 -99.46 21.43
N CYS A 14 -30.17 -99.70 20.14
CA CYS A 14 -31.25 -100.52 19.56
C CYS A 14 -31.02 -100.59 18.05
N VAL A 15 -30.82 -101.81 17.55
CA VAL A 15 -30.82 -102.16 16.13
C VAL A 15 -32.25 -102.62 15.81
N ASP A 16 -32.86 -102.07 14.76
CA ASP A 16 -33.59 -102.78 13.70
C ASP A 16 -34.41 -101.77 12.88
N ASP A 17 -34.01 -101.53 11.64
CA ASP A 17 -34.72 -102.02 10.45
C ASP A 17 -34.16 -101.39 9.16
N ILE A 18 -33.83 -102.25 8.20
CA ILE A 18 -33.45 -101.88 6.83
C ILE A 18 -34.70 -101.39 6.08
N LYS A 19 -34.63 -100.17 5.56
CA LYS A 19 -35.34 -99.74 4.34
C LYS A 19 -34.38 -98.92 3.47
N GLU A 20 -33.73 -99.56 2.51
CA GLU A 20 -33.74 -99.03 1.15
C GLU A 20 -35.11 -99.44 0.57
N PRO A 21 -35.89 -98.52 -0.02
CA PRO A 21 -35.44 -97.90 -1.25
C PRO A 21 -35.82 -96.42 -1.39
N GLY A 22 -34.92 -95.71 -2.05
CA GLY A 22 -35.11 -94.32 -2.41
C GLY A 22 -34.18 -93.41 -1.65
N GLY A 23 -33.05 -93.95 -1.19
CA GLY A 23 -31.97 -93.19 -0.59
C GLY A 23 -31.70 -91.99 -1.48
N SER A 24 -32.14 -90.84 -1.04
CA SER A 24 -32.17 -89.66 -1.87
C SER A 24 -30.77 -89.10 -1.79
N LEU A 25 -30.10 -88.88 -2.92
CA LEU A 25 -28.89 -88.08 -2.96
C LEU A 25 -29.12 -87.00 -3.99
N VAL A 26 -29.52 -85.84 -3.49
CA VAL A 26 -29.82 -84.69 -4.31
C VAL A 26 -28.90 -83.58 -3.88
N VAL A 27 -28.34 -82.87 -4.86
CA VAL A 27 -27.53 -81.68 -4.59
C VAL A 27 -28.25 -80.46 -5.10
N SER A 28 -28.11 -79.37 -4.36
CA SER A 28 -28.60 -78.06 -4.76
C SER A 28 -27.52 -77.02 -4.47
N PRO A 29 -27.09 -76.24 -5.49
CA PRO A 29 -27.48 -76.32 -6.90
C PRO A 29 -26.80 -77.49 -7.66
N THR A 30 -27.33 -77.86 -8.84
CA THR A 30 -26.74 -78.91 -9.72
C THR A 30 -25.74 -78.37 -10.75
N GLU A 31 -25.57 -77.05 -10.81
CA GLU A 31 -24.60 -76.39 -11.68
C GLU A 31 -24.21 -75.02 -11.12
N PHE A 32 -22.97 -74.64 -11.42
CA PHE A 32 -22.44 -73.30 -11.25
C PHE A 32 -21.86 -72.86 -12.60
N ASN A 33 -22.64 -72.08 -13.34
CA ASN A 33 -22.27 -71.65 -14.70
C ASN A 33 -21.54 -70.29 -14.74
N ASN A 34 -21.46 -69.60 -13.60
CA ASN A 34 -20.88 -68.26 -13.49
C ASN A 34 -19.78 -68.22 -12.41
N VAL A 35 -18.98 -69.28 -12.32
CA VAL A 35 -17.92 -69.31 -11.31
C VAL A 35 -16.89 -68.25 -11.61
N LYS A 36 -16.62 -67.41 -10.62
CA LYS A 36 -15.70 -66.29 -10.79
C LYS A 36 -14.32 -66.81 -11.18
N GLY A 37 -13.77 -66.21 -12.22
CA GLY A 37 -12.41 -66.52 -12.67
C GLY A 37 -11.33 -66.17 -11.64
N THR A 38 -11.63 -65.27 -10.70
CA THR A 38 -10.81 -64.96 -9.52
C THR A 38 -10.87 -66.05 -8.44
N GLY A 39 -11.58 -67.14 -8.69
CA GLY A 39 -11.91 -68.14 -7.70
C GLY A 39 -13.07 -67.72 -6.80
N GLU A 40 -13.74 -68.71 -6.21
CA GLU A 40 -14.78 -68.53 -5.21
C GLU A 40 -15.04 -69.84 -4.45
N THR A 41 -15.66 -69.73 -3.27
CA THR A 41 -16.13 -70.89 -2.53
C THR A 41 -17.59 -71.16 -2.87
N LEU A 42 -17.84 -72.32 -3.47
CA LEU A 42 -19.15 -72.81 -3.86
C LEU A 42 -19.78 -73.57 -2.70
N THR A 43 -21.02 -73.25 -2.37
CA THR A 43 -21.79 -73.97 -1.37
C THR A 43 -22.69 -74.99 -2.05
N ILE A 44 -22.43 -76.28 -1.81
CA ILE A 44 -23.24 -77.39 -2.31
C ILE A 44 -24.00 -77.97 -1.12
N ASN A 45 -25.33 -77.86 -1.15
CA ASN A 45 -26.17 -78.54 -0.17
C ASN A 45 -26.46 -79.94 -0.67
N VAL A 46 -26.10 -80.93 0.12
CA VAL A 46 -26.42 -82.33 -0.11
C VAL A 46 -27.66 -82.64 0.72
N GLU A 47 -28.75 -83.05 0.09
CA GLU A 47 -29.90 -83.65 0.76
C GLU A 47 -29.81 -85.16 0.61
N SER A 48 -29.52 -85.83 1.72
CA SER A 48 -29.37 -87.27 1.71
C SER A 48 -29.69 -87.97 3.01
N ASP A 49 -30.00 -89.26 2.91
CA ASP A 49 -30.05 -90.24 3.99
C ASP A 49 -28.89 -91.25 3.90
N LEU A 50 -27.90 -91.01 3.02
CA LEU A 50 -26.75 -91.87 2.75
C LEU A 50 -25.41 -91.26 3.24
N TYR A 51 -24.36 -92.09 3.30
CA TYR A 51 -22.95 -91.66 3.40
C TYR A 51 -22.40 -91.37 2.00
N TRP A 52 -21.54 -90.36 1.86
CA TRP A 52 -21.03 -89.94 0.55
C TRP A 52 -19.63 -89.31 0.61
N SER A 53 -18.93 -89.29 -0.54
CA SER A 53 -17.60 -88.68 -0.78
C SER A 53 -17.63 -87.67 -1.94
N VAL A 54 -16.67 -86.74 -1.98
CA VAL A 54 -16.63 -85.66 -2.99
C VAL A 54 -15.25 -85.48 -3.64
N TYR A 55 -15.21 -85.27 -4.96
CA TYR A 55 -14.00 -84.94 -5.74
C TYR A 55 -14.33 -84.20 -7.04
N ALA A 56 -13.32 -83.65 -7.73
CA ALA A 56 -13.47 -82.92 -9.00
C ALA A 56 -12.67 -83.57 -10.15
N GLN A 57 -13.25 -83.61 -11.36
CA GLN A 57 -12.61 -84.13 -12.58
C GLN A 57 -12.89 -83.26 -13.82
N ASP A 58 -11.94 -83.20 -14.73
CA ASP A 58 -12.11 -82.55 -16.04
C ASP A 58 -12.89 -83.44 -17.03
N SER A 59 -13.09 -82.95 -18.26
CA SER A 59 -13.80 -83.69 -19.31
C SER A 59 -13.13 -85.00 -19.72
N ASP A 60 -11.86 -85.20 -19.38
CA ASP A 60 -11.08 -86.40 -19.67
C ASP A 60 -11.03 -87.36 -18.47
N GLY A 61 -11.73 -87.05 -17.37
CA GLY A 61 -11.76 -87.84 -16.14
C GLY A 61 -10.51 -87.72 -15.28
N LYS A 62 -9.63 -86.73 -15.56
CA LYS A 62 -8.43 -86.48 -14.74
C LYS A 62 -8.79 -85.64 -13.54
N THR A 63 -8.14 -85.92 -12.42
CA THR A 63 -8.31 -85.17 -11.18
C THR A 63 -7.97 -83.70 -11.38
N VAL A 64 -8.89 -82.84 -10.96
CA VAL A 64 -8.74 -81.40 -10.99
C VAL A 64 -8.14 -80.94 -9.66
N SER A 65 -6.94 -80.34 -9.71
CA SER A 65 -6.22 -79.81 -8.54
C SER A 65 -6.54 -78.34 -8.23
N TRP A 66 -7.38 -77.72 -9.07
CA TRP A 66 -7.81 -76.33 -8.91
C TRP A 66 -9.14 -76.18 -8.14
N ILE A 67 -9.74 -77.26 -7.65
CA ILE A 67 -10.85 -77.22 -6.67
C ILE A 67 -10.41 -77.91 -5.38
N GLU A 68 -10.55 -77.20 -4.26
CA GLU A 68 -10.24 -77.69 -2.92
C GLU A 68 -11.53 -77.77 -2.09
N PHE A 69 -11.79 -78.91 -1.46
CA PHE A 69 -12.99 -79.10 -0.64
C PHE A 69 -12.68 -78.94 0.84
N ASP A 70 -13.59 -78.32 1.61
CA ASP A 70 -13.47 -78.23 3.07
C ASP A 70 -13.55 -79.60 3.76
N LYS A 71 -14.28 -80.52 3.13
CA LYS A 71 -14.41 -81.93 3.53
C LYS A 71 -14.45 -82.81 2.29
N THR A 72 -13.95 -84.03 2.43
CA THR A 72 -13.92 -85.01 1.33
C THR A 72 -15.00 -86.09 1.45
N ALA A 73 -15.78 -86.10 2.55
CA ALA A 73 -16.89 -87.03 2.79
C ALA A 73 -17.88 -86.50 3.85
N GLY A 74 -19.10 -87.06 3.89
CA GLY A 74 -20.18 -86.69 4.81
C GLY A 74 -21.26 -87.78 4.97
N MET A 75 -22.24 -87.54 5.86
CA MET A 75 -23.37 -88.44 6.11
C MET A 75 -24.67 -87.64 6.23
N GLY A 76 -25.73 -88.14 5.59
CA GLY A 76 -27.03 -87.50 5.60
C GLY A 76 -27.01 -86.15 4.86
N SER A 77 -27.99 -85.30 5.16
CA SER A 77 -28.00 -83.94 4.62
C SER A 77 -26.92 -83.08 5.28
N ASP A 78 -26.05 -82.48 4.48
CA ASP A 78 -24.97 -81.61 4.95
C ASP A 78 -24.60 -80.60 3.84
N GLN A 79 -23.69 -79.70 4.15
CA GLN A 79 -23.15 -78.70 3.25
C GLN A 79 -21.67 -78.96 2.96
N ILE A 80 -21.28 -78.88 1.68
CA ILE A 80 -19.88 -78.92 1.22
C ILE A 80 -19.50 -77.52 0.73
N LEU A 81 -18.31 -77.06 1.11
CA LEU A 81 -17.70 -75.86 0.58
C LEU A 81 -16.56 -76.24 -0.37
N ALA A 82 -16.75 -75.99 -1.67
CA ALA A 82 -15.75 -76.25 -2.70
C ALA A 82 -15.09 -74.94 -3.13
N THR A 83 -13.82 -74.75 -2.79
CA THR A 83 -13.02 -73.57 -3.12
C THR A 83 -12.35 -73.74 -4.46
N VAL A 84 -12.82 -72.97 -5.44
CA VAL A 84 -12.27 -72.91 -6.80
C VAL A 84 -11.09 -71.93 -6.82
N LYS A 85 -9.92 -72.36 -7.31
CA LYS A 85 -8.74 -71.50 -7.47
C LYS A 85 -8.94 -70.51 -8.64
N PRO A 86 -8.25 -69.36 -8.63
CA PRO A 86 -8.25 -68.45 -9.77
C PRO A 86 -7.66 -69.09 -11.05
N SER A 87 -7.97 -68.54 -12.23
CA SER A 87 -7.36 -68.95 -13.50
C SER A 87 -7.26 -67.80 -14.50
N ALA A 88 -6.20 -67.77 -15.30
CA ALA A 88 -6.06 -66.80 -16.38
C ALA A 88 -6.80 -67.23 -17.67
N SER A 89 -7.49 -68.37 -17.68
CA SER A 89 -8.24 -68.90 -18.83
C SER A 89 -9.61 -69.46 -18.39
N GLU A 90 -10.56 -69.56 -19.31
CA GLU A 90 -11.82 -70.27 -19.06
C GLU A 90 -11.55 -71.76 -18.90
N ARG A 91 -12.20 -72.39 -17.92
CA ARG A 91 -12.07 -73.83 -17.67
C ARG A 91 -13.32 -74.39 -17.01
N SER A 92 -13.57 -75.69 -17.22
CA SER A 92 -14.75 -76.36 -16.68
C SER A 92 -14.40 -77.74 -16.11
N CYS A 93 -15.15 -78.17 -15.11
CA CYS A 93 -15.05 -79.51 -14.54
C CYS A 93 -16.40 -79.99 -13.97
N GLU A 94 -16.42 -81.24 -13.50
CA GLU A 94 -17.54 -81.80 -12.75
C GLU A 94 -17.12 -82.09 -11.31
N ILE A 95 -17.86 -81.57 -10.33
CA ILE A 95 -17.78 -81.98 -8.93
C ILE A 95 -18.75 -83.15 -8.73
N ILE A 96 -18.24 -84.27 -8.24
CA ILE A 96 -18.99 -85.52 -8.11
C ILE A 96 -19.14 -85.84 -6.63
N ILE A 97 -20.40 -85.96 -6.16
CA ILE A 97 -20.76 -86.45 -4.82
C ILE A 97 -21.24 -87.89 -5.00
N GLN A 98 -20.49 -88.85 -4.49
CA GLN A 98 -20.70 -90.29 -4.69
C GLN A 98 -21.17 -90.93 -3.38
N ALA A 99 -22.31 -91.63 -3.37
CA ALA A 99 -22.73 -92.39 -2.20
C ALA A 99 -21.83 -93.61 -1.98
N ASP A 100 -21.38 -93.79 -0.74
CA ASP A 100 -20.42 -94.84 -0.39
C ASP A 100 -21.02 -96.23 -0.60
N GLY A 101 -20.34 -97.07 -1.39
CA GLY A 101 -20.77 -98.45 -1.65
C GLY A 101 -21.92 -98.62 -2.64
N SER A 102 -22.31 -97.57 -3.38
CA SER A 102 -23.32 -97.62 -4.44
C SER A 102 -22.90 -96.80 -5.68
N ASP A 103 -23.56 -97.01 -6.82
CA ASP A 103 -23.36 -96.21 -8.04
C ASP A 103 -24.16 -94.89 -8.01
N VAL A 104 -24.91 -94.62 -6.95
CA VAL A 104 -25.71 -93.40 -6.81
C VAL A 104 -24.77 -92.21 -6.64
N ARG A 105 -24.84 -91.25 -7.56
CA ARG A 105 -24.04 -90.03 -7.51
C ARG A 105 -24.84 -88.81 -7.96
N ALA A 106 -24.49 -87.68 -7.37
CA ALA A 106 -24.94 -86.38 -7.81
C ALA A 106 -23.76 -85.63 -8.44
N VAL A 107 -24.02 -84.93 -9.54
CA VAL A 107 -22.99 -84.18 -10.27
C VAL A 107 -23.37 -82.71 -10.22
N VAL A 108 -22.38 -81.88 -9.87
CA VAL A 108 -22.46 -80.44 -9.98
C VAL A 108 -21.48 -79.98 -11.06
N LYS A 109 -22.02 -79.43 -12.15
CA LYS A 109 -21.17 -78.87 -13.22
C LYS A 109 -20.59 -77.54 -12.78
N VAL A 110 -19.31 -77.32 -13.03
CA VAL A 110 -18.62 -76.08 -12.70
C VAL A 110 -18.01 -75.50 -13.96
N SER A 111 -18.46 -74.32 -14.35
CA SER A 111 -17.84 -73.51 -15.40
C SER A 111 -17.25 -72.27 -14.77
N GLN A 112 -15.92 -72.18 -14.79
CA GLN A 112 -15.17 -71.03 -14.33
C GLN A 112 -14.83 -70.14 -15.51
N GLY A 113 -15.30 -68.89 -15.45
CA GLY A 113 -14.91 -67.86 -16.41
C GLY A 113 -13.44 -67.49 -16.28
N LYS A 114 -12.91 -66.73 -17.24
CA LYS A 114 -11.54 -66.23 -17.17
C LYS A 114 -11.41 -65.29 -15.96
N GLY A 115 -10.40 -65.50 -15.13
CA GLY A 115 -9.99 -64.59 -14.05
C GLY A 115 -9.26 -63.39 -14.58
N THR A 116 -9.71 -62.85 -15.72
CA THR A 116 -9.29 -61.53 -16.17
C THR A 116 -9.78 -60.53 -15.16
N GLY A 117 -8.86 -59.71 -14.66
CA GLY A 117 -9.21 -58.33 -14.40
C GLY A 117 -9.82 -57.77 -15.67
N GLU A 118 -11.15 -57.62 -15.73
CA GLU A 118 -11.75 -56.70 -16.68
C GLU A 118 -11.29 -55.29 -16.26
N VAL A 119 -10.22 -54.79 -16.87
CA VAL A 119 -10.06 -53.35 -17.00
C VAL A 119 -10.52 -53.05 -18.41
N ALA A 120 -11.81 -52.71 -18.55
CA ALA A 120 -12.41 -52.35 -19.82
C ALA A 120 -11.71 -51.14 -20.48
N GLU A 121 -10.88 -50.40 -19.72
CA GLU A 121 -10.29 -49.12 -20.15
C GLU A 121 -8.75 -49.03 -20.03
N GLY A 122 -8.00 -50.03 -19.53
CA GLY A 122 -6.53 -49.96 -19.36
C GLY A 122 -6.05 -49.10 -18.17
N TYR A 123 -4.73 -49.04 -17.90
CA TYR A 123 -4.16 -48.23 -16.80
C TYR A 123 -3.97 -46.77 -17.23
N GLU A 124 -4.32 -45.84 -16.34
CA GLU A 124 -3.95 -44.42 -16.46
C GLU A 124 -2.52 -44.17 -15.94
N MET A 125 -1.91 -43.06 -16.37
CA MET A 125 -0.62 -42.62 -15.83
C MET A 125 -0.81 -41.94 -14.46
N PRO A 126 0.09 -42.17 -13.48
CA PRO A 126 1.19 -43.13 -13.51
C PRO A 126 0.67 -44.57 -13.45
N VAL A 127 1.22 -45.45 -14.28
CA VAL A 127 0.85 -46.86 -14.30
C VAL A 127 1.62 -47.59 -13.24
N TYR A 128 0.95 -48.21 -12.27
CA TYR A 128 1.63 -49.01 -11.25
C TYR A 128 0.80 -50.20 -10.81
N ASP A 129 1.52 -51.23 -10.35
CA ASP A 129 0.97 -52.32 -9.55
C ASP A 129 2.03 -52.78 -8.56
N ILE A 130 1.59 -53.08 -7.34
CA ILE A 130 2.43 -53.46 -6.21
C ILE A 130 1.92 -54.82 -5.73
N PHE A 131 2.80 -55.72 -5.31
CA PHE A 131 2.34 -56.96 -4.67
C PHE A 131 1.76 -56.63 -3.29
N ASP A 132 0.43 -56.65 -3.18
CA ASP A 132 -0.24 -56.41 -1.90
C ASP A 132 -0.12 -57.66 -1.04
N ASN A 133 0.55 -57.58 0.10
CA ASN A 133 0.66 -58.73 1.00
C ASN A 133 -0.74 -59.21 1.43
N LYS A 134 -1.07 -60.48 1.10
CA LYS A 134 -2.29 -61.12 1.63
C LYS A 134 -2.20 -61.35 3.13
N ASN A 135 -0.99 -61.62 3.61
CA ASN A 135 -0.65 -61.67 5.02
C ASN A 135 0.79 -61.20 5.21
N ASP A 136 0.98 -60.10 5.92
CA ASP A 136 2.31 -59.53 6.20
C ASP A 136 3.20 -60.45 7.05
N ASP A 137 2.61 -61.37 7.83
CA ASP A 137 3.33 -62.34 8.67
C ASP A 137 3.64 -63.67 7.93
N ASP A 138 3.05 -63.87 6.74
CA ASP A 138 3.21 -65.09 5.94
C ASP A 138 3.14 -64.78 4.43
N VAL A 139 4.29 -64.40 3.85
CA VAL A 139 4.39 -64.09 2.42
C VAL A 139 4.15 -65.30 1.51
N SER A 140 4.13 -66.53 2.04
CA SER A 140 3.84 -67.72 1.23
C SER A 140 2.37 -67.79 0.79
N ALA A 141 1.51 -66.97 1.41
CA ALA A 141 0.12 -66.77 1.01
C ALA A 141 -0.04 -66.03 -0.33
N GLY A 142 1.06 -65.47 -0.88
CA GLY A 142 1.07 -64.71 -2.13
C GLY A 142 0.41 -63.32 -2.00
N PRO A 143 0.37 -62.56 -3.11
CA PRO A 143 -0.28 -61.25 -3.12
C PRO A 143 -1.82 -61.37 -3.10
N ALA A 144 -2.49 -60.42 -2.46
CA ALA A 144 -3.94 -60.28 -2.40
C ALA A 144 -4.52 -59.80 -3.75
N ASN A 145 -3.71 -59.11 -4.55
CA ASN A 145 -4.12 -58.45 -5.77
C ASN A 145 -3.64 -59.16 -7.06
N GLY A 146 -3.26 -60.43 -6.98
CA GLY A 146 -2.94 -61.23 -8.16
C GLY A 146 -2.65 -62.69 -7.82
N PHE A 147 -2.35 -63.50 -8.84
CA PHE A 147 -2.02 -64.91 -8.66
C PHE A 147 -1.08 -65.44 -9.76
N ILE A 148 -0.39 -66.55 -9.47
CA ILE A 148 0.41 -67.29 -10.44
C ILE A 148 -0.46 -68.35 -11.14
N ASP A 149 -0.40 -68.39 -12.48
CA ASP A 149 -0.92 -69.45 -13.34
C ASP A 149 0.21 -69.94 -14.25
N GLY A 150 0.89 -71.03 -13.85
CA GLY A 150 2.08 -71.54 -14.54
C GLY A 150 3.26 -70.58 -14.51
N ASN A 151 3.67 -70.08 -15.68
CA ASN A 151 4.78 -69.12 -15.86
C ASN A 151 4.31 -67.66 -15.91
N VAL A 152 3.04 -67.40 -15.63
CA VAL A 152 2.43 -66.08 -15.70
C VAL A 152 1.96 -65.68 -14.31
N PHE A 153 2.40 -64.53 -13.85
CA PHE A 153 1.73 -63.82 -12.78
C PHE A 153 0.71 -62.85 -13.38
N LEU A 154 -0.54 -62.93 -12.93
CA LEU A 154 -1.64 -62.08 -13.37
C LEU A 154 -2.08 -61.19 -12.20
N PHE A 155 -1.96 -59.88 -12.37
CA PHE A 155 -2.62 -58.93 -11.49
C PHE A 155 -4.13 -58.92 -11.73
N ASN A 156 -4.90 -58.70 -10.68
CA ASN A 156 -6.36 -58.56 -10.75
C ASN A 156 -6.80 -57.37 -11.63
N ASN A 157 -5.88 -56.46 -11.96
CA ASN A 157 -6.09 -55.30 -12.82
C ASN A 157 -5.61 -55.56 -14.27
N GLY A 158 -5.29 -56.80 -14.64
CA GLY A 158 -5.06 -57.20 -16.03
C GLY A 158 -3.62 -57.07 -16.55
N MET A 159 -2.71 -56.45 -15.81
CA MET A 159 -1.26 -56.53 -16.07
C MET A 159 -0.74 -57.95 -15.85
N THR A 160 0.19 -58.41 -16.70
CA THR A 160 0.87 -59.69 -16.50
C THR A 160 2.38 -59.56 -16.47
N ILE A 161 3.01 -60.43 -15.67
CA ILE A 161 4.45 -60.65 -15.67
C ILE A 161 4.66 -62.12 -16.06
N THR A 162 5.32 -62.34 -17.20
CA THR A 162 5.47 -63.66 -17.80
C THR A 162 6.94 -64.02 -17.93
N ARG A 163 7.29 -65.24 -17.54
CA ARG A 163 8.59 -65.82 -17.83
C ARG A 163 8.51 -66.68 -19.09
N LEU A 164 9.15 -66.23 -20.17
CA LEU A 164 9.13 -66.87 -21.49
C LEU A 164 10.20 -67.97 -21.60
N GLY A 165 10.03 -68.90 -22.56
CA GLY A 165 11.01 -69.93 -22.95
C GLY A 165 10.96 -71.22 -22.11
N GLY A 166 10.03 -72.16 -22.38
CA GLY A 166 9.98 -73.50 -21.75
C GLY A 166 9.11 -73.64 -20.49
N GLU A 167 8.85 -74.87 -20.03
CA GLU A 167 8.12 -75.16 -18.78
C GLU A 167 8.99 -74.77 -17.58
N SER A 168 8.53 -73.89 -16.69
CA SER A 168 9.33 -73.40 -15.57
C SER A 168 8.50 -73.23 -14.31
N ALA A 169 9.19 -73.09 -13.19
CA ALA A 169 8.57 -72.83 -11.90
C ALA A 169 8.66 -71.32 -11.61
N MET A 170 7.53 -70.63 -11.71
CA MET A 170 7.33 -69.36 -11.03
C MET A 170 6.73 -69.64 -9.66
N ALA A 171 7.32 -69.07 -8.60
CA ALA A 171 6.82 -69.26 -7.24
C ALA A 171 7.02 -67.99 -6.41
N TYR A 172 6.20 -67.85 -5.37
CA TYR A 172 6.44 -66.85 -4.33
C TYR A 172 7.60 -67.32 -3.45
N GLU A 173 8.54 -66.42 -3.16
CA GLU A 173 9.63 -66.71 -2.23
C GLU A 173 9.75 -65.61 -1.18
N TRP A 174 10.11 -66.02 0.05
CA TRP A 174 10.50 -65.10 1.11
C TRP A 174 12.01 -64.89 1.13
N LYS A 175 12.47 -63.65 1.01
CA LYS A 175 13.90 -63.30 1.04
C LYS A 175 14.28 -62.43 2.24
N ASN A 176 13.88 -62.82 3.46
CA ASN A 176 14.45 -62.43 4.76
C ASN A 176 14.77 -60.92 4.99
N THR A 177 14.12 -60.02 4.25
CA THR A 177 14.16 -58.57 4.42
C THR A 177 12.74 -58.03 4.28
N TYR A 178 12.27 -57.34 5.32
CA TYR A 178 11.10 -56.46 5.41
C TYR A 178 10.01 -56.62 4.34
N TYR A 179 8.92 -57.33 4.68
CA TYR A 179 7.62 -57.33 3.99
C TYR A 179 7.58 -57.50 2.44
N GLU A 180 8.67 -57.82 1.75
CA GLU A 180 8.73 -57.91 0.28
C GLU A 180 8.19 -59.26 -0.24
N ILE A 181 7.17 -59.24 -1.12
CA ILE A 181 6.81 -60.39 -1.98
C ILE A 181 7.74 -60.42 -3.18
N VAL A 182 8.24 -61.61 -3.47
CA VAL A 182 9.16 -61.87 -4.57
C VAL A 182 8.61 -62.95 -5.49
N LEU A 183 8.52 -62.65 -6.79
CA LEU A 183 8.33 -63.66 -7.83
C LEU A 183 9.68 -64.24 -8.19
N ASN A 184 9.95 -65.48 -7.78
CA ASN A 184 11.17 -66.20 -8.15
C ASN A 184 10.93 -67.10 -9.36
N THR A 185 11.89 -67.11 -10.29
CA THR A 185 11.89 -67.94 -11.49
C THR A 185 13.25 -68.56 -11.78
N THR A 186 13.21 -69.73 -12.40
CA THR A 186 14.37 -70.55 -12.84
C THR A 186 14.13 -71.05 -14.28
N GLY A 187 15.04 -71.87 -14.80
CA GLY A 187 14.98 -72.46 -16.16
C GLY A 187 15.57 -71.57 -17.26
N TRP A 188 16.44 -70.61 -16.92
CA TRP A 188 16.88 -69.55 -17.84
C TRP A 188 17.79 -69.97 -19.01
N ASP A 189 18.19 -71.24 -19.07
CA ASP A 189 18.98 -71.82 -20.16
C ASP A 189 18.12 -72.20 -21.39
N ALA A 190 16.80 -72.12 -21.27
CA ALA A 190 15.87 -72.38 -22.35
C ALA A 190 15.95 -71.35 -23.49
N GLU A 191 15.73 -71.80 -24.73
CA GLU A 191 15.74 -70.93 -25.90
C GLU A 191 14.63 -69.87 -25.82
N GLY A 192 14.99 -68.61 -26.07
CA GLY A 192 14.07 -67.48 -26.01
C GLY A 192 13.67 -67.05 -24.60
N ALA A 193 14.40 -67.49 -23.56
CA ALA A 193 14.14 -67.09 -22.18
C ALA A 193 14.24 -65.57 -22.00
N ALA A 194 13.17 -64.97 -21.49
CA ALA A 194 13.06 -63.53 -21.24
C ALA A 194 11.95 -63.28 -20.21
N TRP A 195 12.00 -62.12 -19.56
CA TRP A 195 10.81 -61.58 -18.90
C TRP A 195 9.99 -60.78 -19.89
N GLU A 196 8.67 -60.89 -19.76
CA GLU A 196 7.74 -60.02 -20.47
C GLU A 196 6.72 -59.45 -19.49
N VAL A 197 6.62 -58.13 -19.46
CA VAL A 197 5.60 -57.39 -18.72
C VAL A 197 4.60 -56.84 -19.74
N LYS A 198 3.34 -57.23 -19.58
CA LYS A 198 2.24 -56.77 -20.41
C LYS A 198 1.40 -55.77 -19.63
N ILE A 199 1.29 -54.56 -20.14
CA ILE A 199 0.63 -53.42 -19.48
C ILE A 199 -0.50 -52.91 -20.38
N PRO A 200 -1.77 -53.20 -20.08
CA PRO A 200 -2.90 -52.53 -20.71
C PRO A 200 -2.86 -51.03 -20.40
N VAL A 201 -3.09 -50.14 -21.37
CA VAL A 201 -3.00 -48.68 -21.14
C VAL A 201 -4.28 -47.99 -21.60
N ALA A 202 -4.76 -47.04 -20.80
CA ALA A 202 -5.97 -46.28 -21.10
C ALA A 202 -5.72 -45.20 -22.14
N THR A 203 -4.60 -44.51 -21.99
CA THR A 203 -4.18 -43.42 -22.87
C THR A 203 -3.07 -43.87 -23.81
N ALA A 204 -2.95 -43.17 -24.95
CA ALA A 204 -1.89 -43.46 -25.89
C ALA A 204 -0.52 -43.14 -25.29
N LEU A 205 0.48 -44.00 -25.53
CA LEU A 205 1.85 -43.80 -25.08
C LEU A 205 2.78 -43.49 -26.26
N SER A 206 3.45 -42.34 -26.17
CA SER A 206 4.48 -41.87 -27.10
C SER A 206 5.36 -40.84 -26.39
N GLY A 207 6.68 -40.91 -26.58
CA GLY A 207 7.64 -40.01 -25.94
C GLY A 207 8.47 -40.68 -24.85
N ARG A 208 9.00 -39.89 -23.91
CA ARG A 208 9.99 -40.35 -22.91
C ARG A 208 9.32 -40.79 -21.61
N TYR A 209 9.68 -41.98 -21.15
CA TYR A 209 9.09 -42.62 -19.99
C TYR A 209 10.16 -43.09 -19.01
N ARG A 210 9.73 -43.24 -17.77
CA ARG A 210 10.52 -43.76 -16.67
C ARG A 210 9.86 -45.03 -16.12
N LEU A 211 10.62 -46.12 -16.04
CA LEU A 211 10.22 -47.35 -15.35
C LEU A 211 11.05 -47.51 -14.07
N LEU A 212 10.37 -47.68 -12.94
CA LEU A 212 10.94 -48.05 -11.66
C LEU A 212 10.53 -49.49 -11.31
N MET A 213 11.52 -50.36 -11.10
CA MET A 213 11.31 -51.79 -10.86
C MET A 213 12.42 -52.37 -9.99
N ALA A 214 12.09 -53.26 -9.05
CA ALA A 214 13.05 -53.97 -8.21
C ALA A 214 13.25 -55.42 -8.67
N SER A 215 14.50 -55.88 -8.56
CA SER A 215 14.88 -57.27 -8.88
C SER A 215 16.14 -57.68 -8.12
N ARG A 216 16.30 -58.99 -7.94
CA ARG A 216 17.56 -59.64 -7.58
C ARG A 216 17.87 -60.76 -8.57
N SER A 217 19.16 -61.04 -8.73
CA SER A 217 19.59 -62.12 -9.61
C SER A 217 20.88 -62.74 -9.12
N GLY A 218 20.95 -64.07 -9.17
CA GLY A 218 22.19 -64.81 -9.01
C GLY A 218 23.12 -64.73 -10.23
N ALA A 219 22.63 -64.26 -11.39
CA ALA A 219 23.39 -64.21 -12.63
C ALA A 219 24.35 -63.01 -12.72
N GLY A 220 23.98 -61.85 -12.15
CA GLY A 220 24.82 -60.65 -12.17
C GLY A 220 25.03 -60.04 -13.56
N ILE A 221 24.05 -60.18 -14.47
CA ILE A 221 24.13 -59.70 -15.86
C ILE A 221 23.19 -58.54 -16.14
N ASP A 222 23.44 -57.86 -17.27
CA ASP A 222 22.54 -56.87 -17.86
C ASP A 222 21.47 -57.56 -18.72
N TRP A 223 20.32 -56.90 -18.84
CA TRP A 223 19.18 -57.36 -19.62
C TRP A 223 18.79 -56.26 -20.61
N ASN A 224 18.77 -56.59 -21.90
CA ASN A 224 18.34 -55.66 -22.93
C ASN A 224 16.83 -55.45 -22.81
N VAL A 225 16.41 -54.19 -22.82
CA VAL A 225 14.99 -53.82 -22.68
C VAL A 225 14.44 -53.48 -24.06
N LEU A 226 13.44 -54.24 -24.48
CA LEU A 226 12.71 -54.00 -25.72
C LEU A 226 11.26 -53.66 -25.40
N TYR A 227 10.63 -52.88 -26.27
CA TYR A 227 9.21 -52.56 -26.16
C TYR A 227 8.44 -52.95 -27.42
N SER A 228 7.13 -53.20 -27.27
CA SER A 228 6.21 -53.45 -28.38
C SER A 228 4.82 -52.90 -28.07
N ASN A 229 4.09 -52.50 -29.11
CA ASN A 229 2.68 -52.12 -29.04
C ASN A 229 1.71 -53.24 -29.48
N ASN A 230 2.24 -54.36 -29.97
CA ASN A 230 1.45 -55.48 -30.50
C ASN A 230 1.84 -56.85 -29.92
N GLY A 231 2.99 -56.96 -29.25
CA GLY A 231 3.50 -58.21 -28.65
C GLY A 231 4.15 -59.15 -29.67
N GLU A 232 4.26 -58.76 -30.94
CA GLU A 232 4.85 -59.55 -32.01
C GLU A 232 6.19 -58.96 -32.47
N THR A 233 6.25 -57.65 -32.68
CA THR A 233 7.44 -56.94 -33.15
C THR A 233 8.01 -56.06 -32.05
N TYR A 234 9.27 -56.29 -31.67
CA TYR A 234 9.91 -55.59 -30.57
C TYR A 234 10.97 -54.61 -31.08
N THR A 235 10.96 -53.41 -30.50
CA THR A 235 11.95 -52.35 -30.73
C THR A 235 12.89 -52.29 -29.54
N ASP A 236 14.20 -52.29 -29.78
CA ASP A 236 15.20 -52.10 -28.74
C ASP A 236 15.16 -50.65 -28.22
N THR A 237 15.09 -50.47 -26.90
CA THR A 237 15.12 -49.14 -26.28
C THR A 237 16.52 -48.54 -26.25
N GLY A 238 17.57 -49.35 -26.48
CA GLY A 238 18.97 -48.98 -26.29
C GLY A 238 19.38 -48.94 -24.81
N VAL A 239 18.49 -49.33 -23.90
CA VAL A 239 18.72 -49.29 -22.44
C VAL A 239 18.85 -50.71 -21.90
N THR A 240 19.80 -50.88 -20.99
CA THR A 240 20.06 -52.15 -20.30
C THR A 240 19.63 -52.08 -18.84
N TYR A 241 18.97 -53.13 -18.37
CA TYR A 241 18.58 -53.33 -16.97
C TYR A 241 19.57 -54.25 -16.27
N SER A 242 20.38 -53.72 -15.34
CA SER A 242 21.36 -54.51 -14.59
C SER A 242 20.73 -55.23 -13.39
N THR A 243 21.03 -56.51 -13.20
CA THR A 243 20.56 -57.29 -12.03
C THR A 243 21.73 -57.75 -11.15
N THR A 244 21.57 -57.73 -9.82
CA THR A 244 22.62 -58.16 -8.86
C THR A 244 22.02 -58.96 -7.69
N ALA A 245 22.86 -59.64 -6.90
CA ALA A 245 22.42 -60.46 -5.78
C ALA A 245 21.78 -59.66 -4.61
N GLY A 246 22.08 -58.36 -4.49
CA GLY A 246 21.43 -57.47 -3.53
C GLY A 246 20.28 -56.69 -4.17
N SER A 247 19.18 -56.48 -3.42
CA SER A 247 18.06 -55.65 -3.90
C SER A 247 18.54 -54.24 -4.14
N ARG A 248 18.28 -53.72 -5.35
CA ARG A 248 18.49 -52.33 -5.68
C ARG A 248 17.38 -51.93 -6.63
N TRP A 249 16.45 -51.10 -6.17
CA TRP A 249 15.53 -50.39 -7.03
C TRP A 249 16.29 -49.78 -8.21
N LYS A 250 15.76 -49.96 -9.42
CA LYS A 250 16.37 -49.45 -10.65
C LYS A 250 15.38 -48.56 -11.35
N THR A 251 15.90 -47.44 -11.81
CA THR A 251 15.19 -46.53 -12.71
C THR A 251 15.74 -46.69 -14.10
N LEU A 252 14.85 -46.90 -15.07
CA LEU A 252 15.16 -46.92 -16.49
C LEU A 252 14.44 -45.76 -17.15
N PHE A 253 15.14 -45.08 -18.06
CA PHE A 253 14.57 -44.00 -18.88
C PHE A 253 14.64 -44.43 -20.33
N PHE A 254 13.51 -44.50 -21.02
CA PHE A 254 13.45 -44.96 -22.41
C PHE A 254 12.40 -44.17 -23.20
N GLU A 255 12.50 -44.22 -24.53
CA GLU A 255 11.60 -43.53 -25.43
C GLU A 255 10.74 -44.53 -26.22
N ILE A 256 9.43 -44.25 -26.29
CA ILE A 256 8.50 -44.91 -27.19
C ILE A 256 8.36 -44.02 -28.43
N GLY A 257 8.98 -44.44 -29.52
CA GLY A 257 8.97 -43.70 -30.79
C GLY A 257 7.56 -43.59 -31.39
N GLY A 258 7.24 -42.43 -31.96
CA GLY A 258 5.89 -42.11 -32.45
C GLY A 258 5.34 -43.05 -33.54
N GLU A 259 6.21 -43.64 -34.38
CA GLU A 259 5.79 -44.64 -35.39
C GLU A 259 5.32 -45.96 -34.76
N ASN A 260 5.78 -46.26 -33.53
CA ASN A 260 5.44 -47.46 -32.75
C ASN A 260 4.67 -47.10 -31.47
N ALA A 261 3.97 -45.95 -31.46
CA ALA A 261 3.17 -45.51 -30.32
C ALA A 261 2.15 -46.58 -29.91
N VAL A 262 1.96 -46.73 -28.60
CA VAL A 262 0.88 -47.57 -28.06
C VAL A 262 -0.39 -46.74 -28.15
N GLN A 263 -1.42 -47.24 -28.82
CA GLN A 263 -2.68 -46.52 -28.96
C GLN A 263 -3.47 -46.53 -27.64
N ALA A 264 -4.37 -45.57 -27.45
CA ALA A 264 -5.30 -45.57 -26.32
C ALA A 264 -6.14 -46.86 -26.29
N GLY A 265 -6.32 -47.46 -25.12
CA GLY A 265 -6.90 -48.79 -24.95
C GLY A 265 -6.01 -49.95 -25.44
N GLY A 266 -4.77 -49.66 -25.86
CA GLY A 266 -3.81 -50.62 -26.35
C GLY A 266 -3.03 -51.33 -25.24
N THR A 267 -1.91 -51.96 -25.59
CA THR A 267 -1.06 -52.66 -24.62
C THR A 267 0.41 -52.38 -24.90
N LEU A 268 1.13 -51.95 -23.87
CA LEU A 268 2.58 -51.88 -23.87
C LEU A 268 3.14 -53.24 -23.42
N TYR A 269 4.02 -53.81 -24.23
CA TYR A 269 4.80 -54.99 -23.88
C TYR A 269 6.23 -54.55 -23.63
N LEU A 270 6.78 -54.85 -22.44
CA LEU A 270 8.18 -54.66 -22.11
C LEU A 270 8.86 -56.01 -21.98
N LYS A 271 9.93 -56.24 -22.72
CA LYS A 271 10.66 -57.49 -22.76
C LYS A 271 12.08 -57.30 -22.29
N PHE A 272 12.49 -58.08 -21.29
CA PHE A 272 13.84 -58.06 -20.73
C PHE A 272 14.54 -59.34 -21.17
N VAL A 273 15.49 -59.19 -22.09
CA VAL A 273 16.24 -60.29 -22.69
C VAL A 273 17.63 -60.35 -22.06
N PRO A 274 18.09 -61.50 -21.54
CA PRO A 274 19.39 -61.59 -20.91
C PRO A 274 20.50 -61.29 -21.92
N SER A 275 21.45 -60.42 -21.58
CA SER A 275 22.57 -60.06 -22.47
C SER A 275 23.59 -61.20 -22.65
N ALA A 276 23.55 -62.22 -21.79
CA ALA A 276 24.41 -63.40 -21.82
C ALA A 276 23.65 -64.65 -21.33
N ALA A 277 24.18 -65.84 -21.62
CA ALA A 277 23.56 -67.10 -21.18
C ALA A 277 23.49 -67.20 -19.65
N VAL A 278 22.33 -67.64 -19.14
CA VAL A 278 22.06 -67.83 -17.70
C VAL A 278 21.80 -69.30 -17.44
N ALA A 279 22.40 -69.87 -16.38
CA ALA A 279 22.22 -71.29 -16.07
C ALA A 279 20.82 -71.59 -15.52
N ALA A 280 20.29 -72.79 -15.81
CA ALA A 280 18.95 -73.25 -15.44
C ALA A 280 18.55 -72.94 -13.98
N ASP A 281 19.40 -73.31 -13.01
CA ASP A 281 19.09 -73.19 -11.58
C ASP A 281 19.34 -71.76 -11.02
N THR A 282 19.74 -70.82 -11.86
CA THR A 282 19.99 -69.44 -11.43
C THR A 282 18.67 -68.76 -11.12
N TYR A 283 18.52 -68.24 -9.90
CA TYR A 283 17.34 -67.46 -9.55
C TYR A 283 17.41 -66.06 -10.19
N VAL A 284 16.28 -65.63 -10.75
CA VAL A 284 16.04 -64.25 -11.17
C VAL A 284 14.68 -63.86 -10.63
N THR A 285 14.63 -62.73 -9.93
CA THR A 285 13.43 -62.32 -9.21
C THR A 285 12.85 -61.01 -9.72
N PHE A 286 11.53 -60.91 -9.64
CA PHE A 286 10.79 -59.66 -9.73
C PHE A 286 10.29 -59.31 -8.31
N GLU A 287 10.63 -58.14 -7.79
CA GLU A 287 10.38 -57.77 -6.40
C GLU A 287 9.43 -56.57 -6.30
N SER A 288 8.54 -56.59 -5.31
CA SER A 288 7.66 -55.49 -4.89
C SER A 288 6.60 -55.00 -5.88
N GLY A 289 6.92 -54.84 -7.16
CA GLY A 289 6.02 -54.30 -8.17
C GLY A 289 6.73 -53.44 -9.21
N LEU A 290 5.95 -52.68 -9.97
CA LEU A 290 6.47 -51.75 -10.98
C LEU A 290 5.72 -50.43 -10.97
N LEU A 291 6.41 -49.39 -11.40
CA LEU A 291 5.88 -48.06 -11.63
C LEU A 291 6.41 -47.52 -12.95
N LEU A 292 5.51 -47.16 -13.85
CA LEU A 292 5.78 -46.48 -15.10
C LEU A 292 5.17 -45.07 -15.05
N THR A 293 6.02 -44.07 -15.26
CA THR A 293 5.63 -42.66 -15.30
C THR A 293 6.18 -42.00 -16.57
N GLY A 294 5.78 -40.75 -16.84
CA GLY A 294 6.60 -39.88 -17.68
C GLY A 294 8.03 -39.76 -17.13
N GLU A 295 8.98 -39.38 -17.97
CA GLU A 295 10.37 -39.16 -17.53
C GLU A 295 10.46 -38.16 -16.37
N TYR A 296 9.62 -37.13 -16.42
CA TYR A 296 9.49 -36.11 -15.38
C TYR A 296 8.07 -36.14 -14.79
N PRO A 297 7.91 -35.75 -13.53
CA PRO A 297 6.63 -35.37 -12.94
C PRO A 297 5.84 -34.41 -13.84
N GLU A 298 4.53 -34.46 -13.73
CA GLU A 298 3.67 -33.43 -14.35
C GLU A 298 4.00 -32.08 -13.70
N PRO A 299 4.31 -31.03 -14.50
CA PRO A 299 4.71 -29.75 -13.95
C PRO A 299 3.64 -29.16 -13.03
N ALA A 300 4.04 -28.84 -11.81
CA ALA A 300 3.20 -28.12 -10.87
C ALA A 300 2.73 -26.80 -11.47
N GLN A 301 1.45 -26.47 -11.28
CA GLN A 301 0.88 -25.18 -11.69
C GLN A 301 1.21 -24.12 -10.65
N LEU A 302 2.49 -23.79 -10.52
CA LEU A 302 2.97 -22.74 -9.63
C LEU A 302 2.87 -21.37 -10.31
N PRO A 303 2.69 -20.29 -9.52
CA PRO A 303 2.67 -18.96 -10.10
C PRO A 303 4.04 -18.62 -10.71
N GLU A 304 4.03 -17.87 -11.81
CA GLU A 304 5.26 -17.45 -12.48
C GLU A 304 6.05 -16.49 -11.56
N VAL A 305 7.38 -16.70 -11.53
CA VAL A 305 8.30 -15.81 -10.82
C VAL A 305 8.28 -14.43 -11.48
N GLY A 306 7.92 -13.40 -10.71
CA GLY A 306 7.71 -12.04 -11.20
C GLY A 306 6.62 -11.30 -10.40
N GLY A 307 6.68 -9.96 -10.41
CA GLY A 307 5.75 -9.14 -9.63
C GLY A 307 5.89 -9.40 -8.13
N LYS A 308 4.87 -10.01 -7.52
CA LYS A 308 4.86 -10.35 -6.08
C LYS A 308 5.47 -11.71 -5.77
N VAL A 309 5.71 -12.56 -6.77
CA VAL A 309 6.24 -13.92 -6.56
C VAL A 309 7.75 -13.89 -6.73
N LEU A 310 8.47 -14.12 -5.64
CA LEU A 310 9.92 -13.96 -5.55
C LEU A 310 10.67 -15.25 -5.87
N TYR A 311 10.09 -16.39 -5.53
CA TYR A 311 10.69 -17.71 -5.75
C TYR A 311 9.62 -18.79 -5.83
N THR A 312 9.77 -19.73 -6.77
CA THR A 312 8.96 -20.95 -6.81
C THR A 312 9.81 -22.18 -7.07
N CYS A 313 9.40 -23.33 -6.53
CA CYS A 313 10.00 -24.63 -6.82
C CYS A 313 8.99 -25.75 -6.58
N GLY A 314 8.55 -26.41 -7.66
CA GLY A 314 7.66 -27.60 -7.61
C GLY A 314 8.42 -28.91 -7.69
N PHE A 315 9.75 -28.89 -7.65
CA PHE A 315 10.60 -30.07 -7.80
C PHE A 315 10.28 -30.93 -9.04
N ASP A 316 9.71 -30.36 -10.10
CA ASP A 316 9.30 -31.08 -11.32
C ASP A 316 10.48 -31.73 -12.06
N ASN A 317 11.71 -31.27 -11.82
CA ASN A 317 12.92 -31.91 -12.36
C ASN A 317 13.46 -33.05 -11.48
N CYS A 318 12.89 -33.27 -10.30
CA CYS A 318 13.22 -34.43 -9.46
C CYS A 318 12.58 -35.68 -10.07
N ASN A 319 13.36 -36.36 -10.90
CA ASN A 319 12.93 -37.55 -11.63
C ASN A 319 13.46 -38.87 -11.03
N THR A 320 14.00 -38.84 -9.81
CA THR A 320 14.51 -40.01 -9.08
C THR A 320 13.59 -40.39 -7.92
N GLY A 321 13.70 -41.62 -7.39
CA GLY A 321 12.87 -42.09 -6.28
C GLY A 321 11.37 -42.21 -6.58
N ALA A 322 10.54 -42.63 -5.64
CA ALA A 322 9.11 -42.86 -5.88
C ALA A 322 8.24 -41.63 -5.59
N PRO A 323 7.08 -41.44 -6.27
CA PRO A 323 6.11 -40.44 -5.87
C PRO A 323 5.49 -40.79 -4.51
N TYR A 324 5.23 -39.76 -3.70
CA TYR A 324 4.70 -39.91 -2.35
C TYR A 324 3.30 -40.56 -2.31
N THR A 325 2.48 -40.32 -3.33
CA THR A 325 1.07 -40.76 -3.41
C THR A 325 0.89 -42.26 -3.62
N LEU A 326 1.96 -43.02 -3.86
CA LEU A 326 1.89 -44.47 -3.95
C LEU A 326 1.68 -45.08 -2.56
N PRO A 327 1.03 -46.27 -2.48
CA PRO A 327 0.81 -46.98 -1.22
C PRO A 327 2.07 -46.98 -0.32
N VAL A 328 1.89 -46.38 0.87
CA VAL A 328 2.91 -45.66 1.63
C VAL A 328 4.10 -46.51 2.14
N GLY A 329 3.99 -47.85 2.15
CA GLY A 329 4.99 -48.72 2.78
C GLY A 329 6.15 -49.17 1.90
N TYR A 330 5.94 -49.36 0.59
CA TYR A 330 6.79 -50.31 -0.16
C TYR A 330 7.74 -49.66 -1.18
N ILE A 331 7.28 -48.68 -1.97
CA ILE A 331 8.09 -48.07 -3.06
C ILE A 331 8.92 -46.87 -2.55
N GLN A 332 8.56 -46.28 -1.41
CA GLN A 332 9.24 -45.08 -0.85
C GLN A 332 10.70 -45.32 -0.38
N SER A 333 11.19 -46.57 -0.44
CA SER A 333 12.60 -46.92 -0.21
C SER A 333 13.51 -46.63 -1.41
N ALA A 334 12.94 -46.42 -2.61
CA ALA A 334 13.66 -45.96 -3.78
C ALA A 334 13.99 -44.47 -3.62
N THR A 335 15.27 -44.16 -3.38
CA THR A 335 15.73 -42.80 -3.06
C THR A 335 16.91 -42.40 -3.96
N GLY A 336 16.95 -41.14 -4.37
CA GLY A 336 18.10 -40.53 -5.08
C GLY A 336 18.77 -39.45 -4.23
N SER A 337 20.05 -39.19 -4.46
CA SER A 337 20.69 -37.99 -3.88
C SER A 337 20.07 -36.74 -4.50
N PHE A 338 19.65 -35.78 -3.68
CA PHE A 338 19.18 -34.49 -4.16
C PHE A 338 20.35 -33.52 -4.35
N ASP A 339 20.41 -32.85 -5.49
CA ASP A 339 21.31 -31.73 -5.75
C ASP A 339 20.50 -30.43 -5.79
N GLY A 340 20.70 -29.57 -4.79
CA GLY A 340 20.00 -28.29 -4.69
C GLY A 340 20.51 -27.22 -5.67
N THR A 341 21.66 -27.43 -6.32
CA THR A 341 22.33 -26.42 -7.15
C THR A 341 21.46 -25.99 -8.34
N GLU A 342 20.75 -26.94 -8.97
CA GLU A 342 19.84 -26.67 -10.08
C GLU A 342 18.64 -25.78 -9.70
N TYR A 343 18.34 -25.70 -8.41
CA TYR A 343 17.24 -24.92 -7.83
C TYR A 343 17.71 -23.65 -7.12
N GLY A 344 19.02 -23.36 -7.15
CA GLY A 344 19.65 -22.29 -6.37
C GLY A 344 19.61 -22.52 -4.85
N MET A 345 19.34 -23.75 -4.41
CA MET A 345 19.19 -24.09 -3.00
C MET A 345 20.50 -24.63 -2.40
N LYS A 346 20.76 -24.29 -1.13
CA LYS A 346 21.80 -24.94 -0.32
C LYS A 346 21.14 -26.02 0.55
N THR A 347 21.72 -27.22 0.62
CA THR A 347 21.21 -28.31 1.48
C THR A 347 22.14 -28.55 2.67
N SER A 348 21.57 -28.86 3.84
CA SER A 348 22.32 -29.34 5.00
C SER A 348 21.69 -30.61 5.57
N GLY A 349 22.51 -31.54 6.06
CA GLY A 349 22.03 -32.86 6.49
C GLY A 349 21.68 -33.78 5.32
N THR A 350 20.81 -34.75 5.55
CA THR A 350 20.39 -35.70 4.52
C THR A 350 19.15 -35.20 3.79
N VAL A 351 19.30 -34.82 2.53
CA VAL A 351 18.19 -34.45 1.63
C VAL A 351 18.17 -35.42 0.46
N VAL A 352 16.98 -35.90 0.13
CA VAL A 352 16.77 -37.00 -0.81
C VAL A 352 15.74 -36.61 -1.86
N SER A 353 16.07 -36.86 -3.13
CA SER A 353 15.18 -36.62 -4.25
C SER A 353 14.15 -37.74 -4.35
N MET A 354 12.89 -37.32 -4.52
CA MET A 354 11.72 -38.17 -4.75
C MET A 354 11.01 -37.68 -6.01
N PHE A 355 10.16 -38.49 -6.63
CA PHE A 355 9.55 -38.09 -7.91
C PHE A 355 8.58 -36.94 -7.67
N GLY A 356 8.96 -35.74 -8.14
CA GLY A 356 8.19 -34.50 -7.94
C GLY A 356 8.19 -33.97 -6.51
N SER A 357 9.16 -34.35 -5.66
CA SER A 357 9.26 -33.82 -4.29
C SER A 357 10.63 -34.12 -3.69
N ILE A 358 10.90 -33.62 -2.48
CA ILE A 358 12.10 -33.99 -1.73
C ILE A 358 11.77 -34.44 -0.32
N ARG A 359 12.59 -35.33 0.23
CA ARG A 359 12.56 -35.75 1.64
C ARG A 359 13.73 -35.14 2.40
N LEU A 360 13.44 -34.53 3.53
CA LEU A 360 14.44 -33.99 4.45
C LEU A 360 14.59 -34.92 5.65
N GLY A 361 15.82 -35.05 6.14
CA GLY A 361 16.15 -35.64 7.43
C GLY A 361 16.34 -37.15 7.41
N THR A 362 16.71 -37.66 8.58
CA THR A 362 16.73 -39.09 8.91
C THR A 362 15.97 -39.32 10.22
N ALA A 363 15.80 -40.57 10.63
CA ALA A 363 15.16 -40.89 11.90
C ALA A 363 15.84 -40.25 13.12
N SER A 364 17.13 -39.87 13.01
CA SER A 364 17.93 -39.38 14.13
C SER A 364 18.68 -38.07 13.85
N ALA A 365 18.53 -37.49 12.67
CA ALA A 365 19.24 -36.25 12.31
C ALA A 365 18.35 -35.34 11.46
N SER A 366 18.37 -34.05 11.79
CA SER A 366 17.68 -33.01 11.02
C SER A 366 18.35 -32.76 9.68
N ALA A 367 17.58 -32.22 8.74
CA ALA A 367 18.09 -31.66 7.50
C ALA A 367 17.35 -30.36 7.18
N THR A 368 17.96 -29.55 6.32
CA THR A 368 17.40 -28.28 5.87
C THR A 368 17.66 -28.06 4.39
N VAL A 369 16.77 -27.29 3.76
CA VAL A 369 17.03 -26.61 2.49
C VAL A 369 16.98 -25.11 2.73
N THR A 370 17.95 -24.38 2.20
CA THR A 370 18.01 -22.93 2.22
C THR A 370 17.78 -22.43 0.80
N LEU A 371 16.76 -21.59 0.64
CA LEU A 371 16.39 -20.93 -0.61
C LEU A 371 17.47 -19.90 -1.01
N PRO A 372 17.59 -19.55 -2.30
CA PRO A 372 18.47 -18.47 -2.75
C PRO A 372 18.05 -17.11 -2.15
N GLY A 373 18.88 -16.08 -2.34
CA GLY A 373 18.49 -14.70 -2.02
C GLY A 373 17.30 -14.23 -2.87
N MET A 374 16.51 -13.29 -2.34
CA MET A 374 15.31 -12.75 -2.99
C MET A 374 15.65 -11.59 -3.93
N GLU A 375 16.45 -11.86 -4.96
CA GLU A 375 16.99 -10.84 -5.91
C GLU A 375 15.92 -9.91 -6.49
N LEU A 376 14.69 -10.41 -6.69
CA LEU A 376 13.56 -9.63 -7.23
C LEU A 376 13.08 -8.49 -6.31
N LEU A 377 13.49 -8.46 -5.03
CA LEU A 377 13.23 -7.33 -4.14
C LEU A 377 14.11 -6.11 -4.45
N GLY A 378 15.21 -6.28 -5.21
CA GLY A 378 16.18 -5.21 -5.41
C GLY A 378 16.66 -4.63 -4.07
N ASP A 379 16.73 -3.31 -3.95
CA ASP A 379 17.12 -2.70 -2.68
C ASP A 379 15.97 -2.67 -1.63
N GLY A 380 14.77 -3.11 -2.00
CA GLY A 380 13.59 -3.09 -1.16
C GLY A 380 13.52 -4.18 -0.08
N THR A 381 12.55 -3.98 0.80
CA THR A 381 12.17 -4.89 1.88
C THR A 381 10.70 -5.29 1.75
N ALA A 382 10.35 -6.49 2.17
CA ALA A 382 8.97 -6.97 2.12
C ALA A 382 8.67 -7.95 3.25
N ASP A 383 7.40 -8.03 3.63
CA ASP A 383 6.88 -9.21 4.29
C ASP A 383 6.56 -10.25 3.23
N VAL A 384 6.83 -11.52 3.50
CA VAL A 384 6.57 -12.61 2.57
C VAL A 384 5.82 -13.75 3.22
N LYS A 385 4.96 -14.35 2.40
CA LYS A 385 4.29 -15.60 2.63
C LYS A 385 5.13 -16.71 2.01
N VAL A 386 5.65 -17.62 2.85
CA VAL A 386 6.34 -18.84 2.42
C VAL A 386 5.32 -19.98 2.48
N SER A 387 4.82 -20.38 1.32
CA SER A 387 3.88 -21.49 1.17
C SER A 387 4.60 -22.73 0.63
N PHE A 388 4.24 -23.91 1.15
CA PHE A 388 4.75 -25.18 0.68
C PHE A 388 3.79 -26.31 1.06
N LYS A 389 3.78 -27.39 0.30
CA LYS A 389 3.14 -28.64 0.68
C LYS A 389 4.09 -29.45 1.54
N SER A 390 3.59 -30.03 2.63
CA SER A 390 4.38 -30.90 3.50
C SER A 390 3.59 -32.10 3.99
N VAL A 391 4.29 -33.21 4.23
CA VAL A 391 3.72 -34.44 4.81
C VAL A 391 4.79 -35.21 5.57
N LEU A 392 4.40 -35.80 6.70
CA LEU A 392 5.32 -36.55 7.56
C LEU A 392 5.71 -37.86 6.90
N TYR A 393 6.97 -38.25 7.11
CA TYR A 393 7.44 -39.54 6.64
C TYR A 393 6.76 -40.67 7.40
N GLN A 394 6.40 -41.72 6.67
CA GLN A 394 5.95 -42.98 7.23
C GLN A 394 6.87 -44.09 6.74
N SER A 395 7.41 -44.86 7.68
CA SER A 395 8.25 -46.01 7.39
C SER A 395 7.43 -47.25 7.05
N SER A 396 8.07 -48.23 6.43
CA SER A 396 7.53 -49.57 6.19
C SER A 396 7.07 -50.31 7.46
N ASP A 397 7.55 -49.94 8.65
CA ASP A 397 7.25 -50.59 9.94
C ASP A 397 5.99 -50.05 10.65
N TYR A 398 5.17 -49.27 9.94
CA TYR A 398 4.02 -48.50 10.47
C TYR A 398 2.94 -49.29 11.24
N LYS A 399 2.99 -50.63 11.23
CA LYS A 399 2.05 -51.51 11.94
C LYS A 399 2.35 -51.64 13.44
N SER A 400 3.53 -51.25 13.91
CA SER A 400 3.77 -51.12 15.35
C SER A 400 3.26 -49.75 15.84
N ALA A 401 2.54 -49.72 16.96
CA ALA A 401 1.95 -48.49 17.50
C ALA A 401 2.98 -47.46 18.00
N THR A 402 4.27 -47.78 17.96
CA THR A 402 5.38 -47.01 18.56
C THR A 402 6.59 -46.81 17.66
N GLU A 403 6.75 -47.55 16.55
CA GLU A 403 7.85 -47.38 15.61
C GLU A 403 7.28 -47.20 14.20
N GLY A 404 7.63 -46.09 13.55
CA GLY A 404 7.52 -45.96 12.10
C GLY A 404 6.68 -44.79 11.55
N LYS A 405 6.15 -43.90 12.39
CA LYS A 405 5.51 -42.65 11.94
C LYS A 405 6.37 -41.48 12.41
N ALA A 406 6.85 -40.65 11.49
CA ALA A 406 7.51 -39.41 11.88
C ALA A 406 6.51 -38.51 12.61
N THR A 407 6.99 -37.81 13.64
CA THR A 407 6.16 -36.95 14.50
C THR A 407 6.75 -35.55 14.67
N SER A 408 7.93 -35.29 14.11
CA SER A 408 8.59 -33.99 14.24
C SER A 408 7.92 -32.94 13.34
N ALA A 409 7.75 -31.73 13.86
CA ALA A 409 7.25 -30.59 13.11
C ALA A 409 8.26 -30.12 12.04
N THR A 410 7.80 -29.31 11.09
CA THR A 410 8.68 -28.57 10.16
C THR A 410 8.98 -27.19 10.77
N GLU A 411 10.15 -26.62 10.47
CA GLU A 411 10.54 -25.27 10.89
C GLU A 411 10.95 -24.42 9.68
N VAL A 412 10.46 -23.18 9.63
CA VAL A 412 10.93 -22.11 8.75
C VAL A 412 11.70 -21.09 9.58
N ARG A 413 12.90 -20.70 9.12
CA ARG A 413 13.76 -19.71 9.80
C ARG A 413 14.59 -18.89 8.81
N ILE A 414 15.13 -17.77 9.27
CA ILE A 414 16.15 -17.01 8.52
C ILE A 414 17.51 -17.72 8.66
N ALA A 415 18.15 -18.05 7.54
CA ALA A 415 19.50 -18.59 7.54
C ALA A 415 20.58 -17.50 7.44
N GLU A 416 20.39 -16.55 6.53
CA GLU A 416 21.28 -15.43 6.27
C GLU A 416 20.43 -14.18 5.94
N GLY A 417 20.97 -12.98 6.18
CA GLY A 417 20.29 -11.71 5.88
C GLY A 417 19.32 -11.22 6.97
N GLN A 418 18.39 -10.33 6.58
CA GLN A 418 17.44 -9.65 7.47
C GLN A 418 16.08 -10.36 7.50
N GLY A 419 15.37 -10.29 8.62
CA GLY A 419 13.95 -10.67 8.70
C GLY A 419 13.59 -11.34 10.02
N THR A 420 12.29 -11.43 10.30
CA THR A 420 11.77 -12.14 11.48
C THR A 420 10.68 -13.12 11.07
N VAL A 421 10.78 -14.37 11.50
CA VAL A 421 9.75 -15.38 11.20
C VAL A 421 8.65 -15.37 12.27
N GLU A 422 7.39 -15.27 11.85
CA GLU A 422 6.23 -15.38 12.72
C GLU A 422 5.83 -16.85 12.87
N ASN A 423 5.92 -17.39 14.08
CA ASN A 423 5.54 -18.78 14.39
C ASN A 423 6.12 -19.81 13.40
N GLY A 424 7.46 -19.80 13.24
CA GLY A 424 8.15 -20.62 12.24
C GLY A 424 8.00 -22.14 12.40
N VAL A 425 7.48 -22.63 13.53
CA VAL A 425 7.19 -24.06 13.74
C VAL A 425 5.84 -24.41 13.13
N VAL A 426 5.85 -25.33 12.17
CA VAL A 426 4.69 -25.80 11.42
C VAL A 426 4.27 -27.19 11.92
N ASP A 427 3.15 -27.23 12.64
CA ASP A 427 2.56 -28.42 13.23
C ASP A 427 1.32 -28.92 12.45
N GLY A 428 0.65 -29.95 12.97
CA GLY A 428 -0.58 -30.50 12.37
C GLY A 428 -0.37 -31.07 10.97
N LEU A 429 0.80 -31.68 10.72
CA LEU A 429 1.08 -32.48 9.54
C LEU A 429 0.53 -33.89 9.75
N ASN A 430 0.04 -34.51 8.69
CA ASN A 430 -0.33 -35.93 8.68
C ASN A 430 0.72 -36.74 7.92
N ASN A 431 0.52 -38.06 7.80
CA ASN A 431 1.39 -38.96 7.05
C ASN A 431 0.68 -39.65 5.88
N GLU A 432 -0.49 -39.14 5.48
CA GLU A 432 -1.36 -39.72 4.45
C GLU A 432 -1.38 -38.88 3.17
N THR A 433 -1.36 -37.55 3.30
CA THR A 433 -1.50 -36.61 2.18
C THR A 433 -0.69 -35.35 2.42
N PHE A 434 -0.12 -34.79 1.35
CA PHE A 434 0.39 -33.42 1.38
C PHE A 434 -0.66 -32.43 1.90
N VAL A 435 -0.27 -31.64 2.89
CA VAL A 435 -1.05 -30.50 3.38
C VAL A 435 -0.31 -29.23 3.06
N GLU A 436 -1.04 -28.24 2.54
CA GLU A 436 -0.48 -26.91 2.29
C GLU A 436 -0.27 -26.20 3.62
N LYS A 437 0.92 -25.63 3.79
CA LYS A 437 1.32 -24.85 4.95
C LYS A 437 1.86 -23.52 4.50
N THR A 438 1.76 -22.55 5.40
CA THR A 438 2.18 -21.17 5.16
C THR A 438 2.81 -20.63 6.42
N VAL A 439 3.95 -19.97 6.26
CA VAL A 439 4.62 -19.20 7.30
C VAL A 439 4.87 -17.79 6.81
N ILE A 440 4.64 -16.80 7.67
CA ILE A 440 4.94 -15.41 7.37
C ILE A 440 6.35 -15.05 7.86
N VAL A 441 7.10 -14.39 7.00
CA VAL A 441 8.43 -13.86 7.30
C VAL A 441 8.41 -12.35 7.05
N ARG A 442 8.65 -11.58 8.10
CA ARG A 442 8.55 -10.12 8.10
C ARG A 442 9.88 -9.45 7.75
N GLY A 443 9.81 -8.38 6.98
CA GLY A 443 10.90 -7.43 6.75
C GLY A 443 12.16 -8.02 6.10
N ILE A 444 12.00 -8.91 5.13
CA ILE A 444 13.12 -9.51 4.39
C ILE A 444 13.67 -8.53 3.34
N ASN A 445 14.92 -8.70 2.89
CA ASN A 445 15.54 -7.96 1.79
C ASN A 445 16.10 -8.92 0.71
N LYS A 446 16.73 -8.41 -0.35
CA LYS A 446 17.29 -9.25 -1.42
C LYS A 446 18.33 -10.28 -0.95
N ASP A 447 19.07 -9.97 0.10
CA ASP A 447 20.13 -10.84 0.64
C ASP A 447 19.56 -11.89 1.61
N THR A 448 18.29 -11.79 1.99
CA THR A 448 17.65 -12.72 2.91
C THR A 448 17.50 -14.11 2.29
N GLN A 449 18.08 -15.10 2.96
CA GLN A 449 17.93 -16.51 2.63
C GLN A 449 17.06 -17.21 3.67
N ILE A 450 15.93 -17.76 3.21
CA ILE A 450 14.96 -18.47 4.04
C ILE A 450 15.31 -19.96 4.05
N GLN A 451 15.24 -20.58 5.22
CA GLN A 451 15.54 -22.00 5.41
C GLN A 451 14.30 -22.76 5.90
N ILE A 452 14.04 -23.91 5.30
CA ILE A 452 12.99 -24.87 5.66
C ILE A 452 13.68 -26.17 6.12
N GLY A 453 13.32 -26.71 7.28
CA GLY A 453 13.94 -27.93 7.78
C GLY A 453 13.23 -28.60 8.94
N SER A 454 13.83 -29.65 9.48
CA SER A 454 13.26 -30.41 10.61
C SER A 454 13.32 -29.59 11.90
N TYR A 455 12.24 -29.59 12.67
CA TYR A 455 12.25 -29.04 14.03
C TYR A 455 13.03 -29.96 14.98
N ALA A 456 13.88 -29.40 15.84
CA ALA A 456 14.82 -30.17 16.66
C ALA A 456 14.24 -30.53 18.04
N ASP A 457 13.22 -31.39 18.09
CA ASP A 457 12.53 -31.82 19.32
C ASP A 457 12.87 -33.24 19.81
N GLY A 458 13.83 -33.92 19.16
CA GLY A 458 14.27 -35.27 19.52
C GLY A 458 13.39 -36.41 18.97
N ALA A 459 12.46 -36.11 18.06
CA ALA A 459 11.64 -37.08 17.34
C ALA A 459 12.25 -37.46 15.97
N ASP A 460 11.59 -38.38 15.24
CA ASP A 460 11.96 -38.69 13.84
C ASP A 460 11.77 -37.45 12.96
N HIS A 461 12.86 -36.97 12.39
CA HIS A 461 12.99 -35.68 11.71
C HIS A 461 12.57 -35.70 10.23
N ARG A 462 12.00 -36.81 9.75
CA ARG A 462 11.71 -37.01 8.33
C ARG A 462 10.35 -36.46 7.91
N PHE A 463 10.37 -35.66 6.86
CA PHE A 463 9.18 -35.16 6.18
C PHE A 463 9.49 -34.90 4.71
N TYR A 464 8.44 -34.83 3.90
CA TYR A 464 8.52 -34.46 2.50
C TYR A 464 8.05 -33.03 2.31
N ILE A 465 8.64 -32.32 1.35
CA ILE A 465 8.12 -31.03 0.89
C ILE A 465 8.01 -31.00 -0.63
N ASP A 466 7.07 -30.19 -1.08
CA ASP A 466 6.78 -29.90 -2.47
C ASP A 466 6.18 -28.49 -2.62
N ASP A 467 6.08 -27.98 -3.85
CA ASP A 467 5.38 -26.75 -4.22
C ASP A 467 5.73 -25.53 -3.36
N ILE A 468 7.01 -25.18 -3.29
CA ILE A 468 7.48 -24.01 -2.56
C ILE A 468 7.11 -22.76 -3.36
N VAL A 469 6.49 -21.79 -2.70
CA VAL A 469 6.20 -20.45 -3.21
C VAL A 469 6.58 -19.42 -2.15
N VAL A 470 7.40 -18.45 -2.52
CA VAL A 470 7.68 -17.25 -1.73
C VAL A 470 7.02 -16.07 -2.44
N GLU A 471 5.99 -15.52 -1.82
CA GLU A 471 5.21 -14.42 -2.36
C GLU A 471 5.20 -13.24 -1.38
N VAL A 472 5.26 -12.02 -1.88
CA VAL A 472 5.13 -10.78 -1.10
C VAL A 472 3.74 -10.67 -0.48
N GLU A 473 3.70 -10.58 0.84
CA GLU A 473 2.51 -10.25 1.60
C GLU A 473 2.35 -8.71 1.61
N GLY A 474 1.51 -8.19 0.72
CA GLY A 474 1.28 -6.75 0.58
C GLY A 474 2.07 -6.14 -0.57
N GLU A 475 2.80 -5.05 -0.31
CA GLU A 475 3.61 -4.32 -1.30
C GLU A 475 5.09 -4.37 -0.91
N ILE A 476 5.97 -4.32 -1.91
CA ILE A 476 7.41 -4.21 -1.68
C ILE A 476 7.71 -2.79 -1.18
N SER A 477 8.29 -2.68 0.01
CA SER A 477 8.76 -1.42 0.60
C SER A 477 10.20 -1.16 0.19
N TYR A 478 10.39 -0.40 -0.88
CA TYR A 478 11.73 0.07 -1.27
C TYR A 478 12.30 1.00 -0.19
N PRO A 479 13.64 1.06 0.01
CA PRO A 479 14.26 2.17 0.72
C PRO A 479 13.76 3.41 -0.01
N GLU A 480 13.03 4.22 0.74
CA GLU A 480 12.25 5.32 0.23
C GLU A 480 13.13 6.10 -0.76
N VAL A 481 12.66 6.36 -1.99
CA VAL A 481 13.20 7.50 -2.72
C VAL A 481 12.91 8.65 -1.80
N VAL A 482 13.97 9.10 -1.16
CA VAL A 482 13.81 10.03 -0.08
C VAL A 482 13.58 11.36 -0.75
N GLU A 483 12.30 11.70 -0.96
CA GLU A 483 11.93 13.06 -1.29
C GLU A 483 12.34 13.91 -0.11
N ARG A 484 13.24 14.85 -0.38
CA ARG A 484 13.69 15.84 0.59
C ARG A 484 13.41 17.22 0.03
N SER A 485 13.05 18.11 0.93
CA SER A 485 13.17 19.54 0.67
C SER A 485 14.65 19.92 0.56
N ILE A 486 14.91 21.02 -0.13
CA ILE A 486 16.23 21.67 -0.19
C ILE A 486 16.74 21.93 1.24
N SER A 487 15.86 22.36 2.16
CA SER A 487 16.21 22.65 3.54
C SER A 487 16.76 21.42 4.30
N GLU A 488 16.18 20.24 4.08
CA GLU A 488 16.64 18.99 4.69
C GLU A 488 17.97 18.54 4.10
N VAL A 489 18.17 18.67 2.79
CA VAL A 489 19.46 18.36 2.14
C VAL A 489 20.56 19.27 2.67
N ILE A 490 20.29 20.57 2.82
CA ILE A 490 21.23 21.53 3.43
C ILE A 490 21.51 21.16 4.88
N SER A 491 20.51 20.77 5.67
CA SER A 491 20.68 20.38 7.07
C SER A 491 21.57 19.13 7.20
N GLU A 492 21.33 18.11 6.37
CA GLU A 492 22.01 16.82 6.43
C GLU A 492 23.46 16.89 5.89
N TYR A 493 23.67 17.53 4.74
CA TYR A 493 24.97 17.52 4.05
C TYR A 493 25.72 18.86 4.11
N GLY A 494 25.02 19.97 4.36
CA GLY A 494 25.57 21.33 4.31
C GLY A 494 25.92 21.93 5.68
N ALA A 495 25.09 21.71 6.72
CA ALA A 495 25.16 22.47 7.98
C ALA A 495 26.51 22.36 8.72
N GLY A 496 27.19 21.22 8.60
CA GLY A 496 28.50 20.98 9.22
C GLY A 496 29.70 21.53 8.43
N LEU A 497 29.50 22.01 7.19
CA LEU A 497 30.59 22.48 6.34
C LEU A 497 31.10 23.85 6.79
N GLN A 498 32.42 24.02 6.81
CA GLN A 498 33.05 25.34 6.89
C GLN A 498 33.03 26.01 5.50
N THR A 499 33.20 27.33 5.43
CA THR A 499 33.35 28.04 4.15
C THR A 499 34.52 27.44 3.35
N GLY A 500 34.26 27.09 2.07
CA GLY A 500 35.16 26.34 1.19
C GLY A 500 35.11 24.81 1.36
N GLY A 501 34.28 24.29 2.26
CA GLY A 501 34.09 22.85 2.50
C GLY A 501 33.10 22.20 1.54
N SER A 502 33.14 20.86 1.46
CA SER A 502 32.24 20.08 0.60
C SER A 502 31.89 18.70 1.17
N ALA A 503 30.73 18.16 0.79
CA ALA A 503 30.29 16.79 1.10
C ALA A 503 29.70 16.10 -0.14
N GLU A 504 29.91 14.78 -0.25
CA GLU A 504 29.27 13.92 -1.26
C GLU A 504 27.95 13.38 -0.74
N ILE A 505 26.97 13.23 -1.64
CA ILE A 505 25.64 12.68 -1.35
C ILE A 505 25.64 11.21 -1.77
N ASP A 506 25.65 10.31 -0.78
CA ASP A 506 25.77 8.85 -0.95
C ASP A 506 24.42 8.12 -0.98
N ARG A 507 23.30 8.86 -0.87
CA ARG A 507 21.92 8.34 -0.87
C ARG A 507 21.17 8.68 -2.15
N ASN A 508 20.19 7.84 -2.50
CA ASN A 508 19.22 8.09 -3.57
C ASN A 508 18.14 9.09 -3.12
N ILE A 509 18.52 10.36 -3.03
CA ILE A 509 17.63 11.49 -2.71
C ILE A 509 17.11 12.11 -4.00
N LYS A 510 15.82 12.42 -4.02
CA LYS A 510 15.21 13.29 -5.04
C LYS A 510 14.73 14.59 -4.41
N VAL A 511 14.91 15.68 -5.16
CA VAL A 511 14.41 17.01 -4.78
C VAL A 511 13.59 17.56 -5.94
N ALA A 512 12.34 17.91 -5.66
CA ALA A 512 11.53 18.70 -6.57
C ALA A 512 11.65 20.18 -6.20
N ALA A 513 11.95 21.04 -7.17
CA ALA A 513 12.11 22.47 -6.94
C ALA A 513 11.70 23.28 -8.18
N THR A 514 11.41 24.56 -8.00
CA THR A 514 11.09 25.47 -9.10
C THR A 514 12.30 26.32 -9.43
N VAL A 515 12.65 26.40 -10.71
CA VAL A 515 13.69 27.28 -11.24
C VAL A 515 13.23 28.72 -11.08
N VAL A 516 14.05 29.53 -10.40
CA VAL A 516 13.77 30.96 -10.18
C VAL A 516 14.74 31.87 -10.89
N SER A 517 15.92 31.38 -11.28
CA SER A 517 16.88 32.15 -12.07
C SER A 517 16.41 32.38 -13.51
N ASP A 518 16.75 33.56 -14.04
CA ASP A 518 16.62 33.89 -15.46
C ASP A 518 18.03 33.95 -16.08
N TYR A 519 18.38 32.94 -16.87
CA TYR A 519 19.69 32.88 -17.53
C TYR A 519 19.90 34.05 -18.50
N HIS A 520 18.84 34.48 -19.21
CA HIS A 520 18.93 35.54 -20.21
C HIS A 520 18.95 36.95 -19.62
N GLY A 521 18.53 37.09 -18.36
CA GLY A 521 18.68 38.31 -17.58
C GLY A 521 20.13 38.70 -17.31
N GLY A 522 21.04 37.72 -17.31
CA GLY A 522 22.49 37.92 -17.20
C GLY A 522 22.97 38.38 -15.82
N ASN A 523 22.15 38.26 -14.76
CA ASN A 523 22.52 38.65 -13.40
C ASN A 523 22.90 37.46 -12.49
N ILE A 524 22.84 36.23 -13.02
CA ILE A 524 23.26 34.99 -12.37
C ILE A 524 24.47 34.43 -13.11
N GLU A 525 25.40 33.78 -12.40
CA GLU A 525 26.65 33.29 -12.99
C GLU A 525 26.41 32.19 -14.04
N ASP A 526 27.23 32.17 -15.10
CA ASP A 526 27.18 31.14 -16.14
C ASP A 526 27.34 29.71 -15.55
N GLY A 527 26.52 28.77 -16.04
CA GLY A 527 26.53 27.37 -15.60
C GLY A 527 25.84 27.12 -14.25
N ILE A 528 25.16 28.13 -13.69
CA ILE A 528 24.35 28.02 -12.47
C ILE A 528 22.87 28.20 -12.83
N VAL A 529 22.04 27.31 -12.30
CA VAL A 529 20.59 27.49 -12.19
C VAL A 529 20.22 27.60 -10.72
N VAL A 530 19.42 28.60 -10.34
CA VAL A 530 18.94 28.74 -8.96
C VAL A 530 17.55 28.17 -8.88
N VAL A 531 17.35 27.24 -7.95
CA VAL A 531 16.08 26.58 -7.69
C VAL A 531 15.66 26.81 -6.25
N GLN A 532 14.35 26.88 -6.01
CA GLN A 532 13.81 27.00 -4.67
C GLN A 532 12.60 26.07 -4.46
N ASP A 533 12.35 25.75 -3.21
CA ASP A 533 11.11 25.16 -2.73
C ASP A 533 10.41 26.11 -1.74
N ASP A 534 9.38 25.62 -1.04
CA ASP A 534 8.64 26.40 -0.06
C ASP A 534 9.46 26.80 1.17
N ALA A 535 10.62 26.19 1.41
CA ALA A 535 11.42 26.40 2.61
C ALA A 535 12.75 27.12 2.33
N ALA A 536 13.46 26.77 1.26
CA ALA A 536 14.83 27.21 0.98
C ALA A 536 15.15 27.27 -0.52
N GLY A 537 16.22 27.99 -0.85
CA GLY A 537 16.81 28.04 -2.18
C GLY A 537 18.20 27.42 -2.24
N ILE A 538 18.60 26.91 -3.41
CA ILE A 538 19.96 26.42 -3.65
C ILE A 538 20.43 26.74 -5.07
N ALA A 539 21.70 27.07 -5.22
CA ALA A 539 22.34 27.18 -6.52
C ALA A 539 22.76 25.78 -7.00
N VAL A 540 22.46 25.44 -8.26
CA VAL A 540 22.78 24.15 -8.85
C VAL A 540 23.74 24.39 -10.01
N SER A 541 24.93 23.79 -9.92
CA SER A 541 25.91 23.75 -11.00
C SER A 541 25.72 22.46 -11.79
N VAL A 542 25.33 22.60 -13.06
CA VAL A 542 25.05 21.50 -13.97
C VAL A 542 25.37 21.92 -15.40
N ALA A 543 25.79 20.97 -16.23
CA ALA A 543 25.97 21.23 -17.66
C ALA A 543 24.61 21.50 -18.33
N GLY A 544 24.55 22.49 -19.22
CA GLY A 544 23.31 22.86 -19.92
C GLY A 544 22.36 23.73 -19.09
N ALA A 545 22.87 24.48 -18.10
CA ALA A 545 22.04 25.35 -17.24
C ALA A 545 21.21 26.37 -18.05
N GLU A 546 21.67 26.77 -19.23
CA GLU A 546 20.97 27.66 -20.17
C GLU A 546 19.66 27.09 -20.74
N SER A 547 19.40 25.79 -20.53
CA SER A 547 18.18 25.11 -21.01
C SER A 547 17.01 25.21 -20.04
N PHE A 548 17.22 25.68 -18.81
CA PHE A 548 16.18 25.84 -17.80
C PHE A 548 15.64 27.27 -17.77
N ALA A 549 14.32 27.42 -17.83
CA ALA A 549 13.63 28.70 -17.73
C ALA A 549 13.06 28.94 -16.33
N ALA A 550 12.95 30.22 -15.92
CA ALA A 550 12.22 30.58 -14.70
C ALA A 550 10.77 30.05 -14.80
N GLY A 551 10.31 29.35 -13.77
CA GLY A 551 9.01 28.68 -13.74
C GLY A 551 9.03 27.22 -14.20
N ASP A 552 10.19 26.69 -14.60
CA ASP A 552 10.35 25.25 -14.76
C ASP A 552 10.36 24.56 -13.40
N LYS A 553 9.50 23.55 -13.24
CA LYS A 553 9.57 22.62 -12.13
C LYS A 553 10.51 21.49 -12.50
N VAL A 554 11.55 21.31 -11.72
CA VAL A 554 12.59 20.31 -11.95
C VAL A 554 12.59 19.25 -10.87
N GLU A 555 12.87 18.01 -11.26
CA GLU A 555 13.23 16.91 -10.38
C GLU A 555 14.72 16.64 -10.50
N MET A 556 15.44 16.76 -9.38
CA MET A 556 16.87 16.54 -9.29
C MET A 556 17.17 15.21 -8.58
N SER A 557 17.97 14.36 -9.22
CA SER A 557 18.52 13.15 -8.61
C SER A 557 19.89 13.45 -8.02
N LEU A 558 20.02 13.33 -6.70
CA LEU A 558 21.19 13.85 -5.98
C LEU A 558 22.29 12.81 -5.74
N ALA A 559 22.05 11.53 -6.03
CA ALA A 559 23.02 10.47 -5.78
C ALA A 559 24.33 10.70 -6.55
N GLY A 560 25.45 10.69 -5.83
CA GLY A 560 26.77 11.02 -6.37
C GLY A 560 27.01 12.52 -6.61
N GLY A 561 26.04 13.37 -6.28
CA GLY A 561 26.15 14.82 -6.28
C GLY A 561 27.04 15.34 -5.14
N LYS A 562 27.47 16.60 -5.26
CA LYS A 562 28.37 17.24 -4.29
C LYS A 562 27.83 18.60 -3.85
N ILE A 563 27.65 18.78 -2.55
CA ILE A 563 27.30 20.09 -1.98
C ILE A 563 28.57 20.82 -1.51
N THR A 564 28.62 22.12 -1.75
CA THR A 564 29.72 23.03 -1.40
C THR A 564 29.17 24.26 -0.69
N ARG A 565 29.91 24.77 0.30
CA ARG A 565 29.54 25.98 1.06
C ARG A 565 30.50 27.12 0.77
N ASP A 566 30.02 28.17 0.11
CA ASP A 566 30.75 29.43 -0.11
C ASP A 566 30.05 30.58 0.66
N ALA A 567 29.50 31.58 -0.04
CA ALA A 567 28.60 32.59 0.53
C ALA A 567 27.19 32.04 0.79
N GLY A 568 26.76 31.07 -0.03
CA GLY A 568 25.59 30.21 0.14
C GLY A 568 25.95 28.74 -0.15
N TYR A 569 24.94 27.91 -0.40
CA TYR A 569 25.14 26.51 -0.81
C TYR A 569 25.04 26.35 -2.32
N THR A 570 25.98 25.59 -2.89
CA THR A 570 25.99 25.20 -4.31
C THR A 570 26.03 23.68 -4.42
N LEU A 571 25.10 23.11 -5.18
CA LEU A 571 24.99 21.69 -5.48
C LEU A 571 25.52 21.40 -6.87
N THR A 572 26.57 20.60 -6.98
CA THR A 572 27.14 20.16 -8.26
C THR A 572 26.56 18.79 -8.63
N LEU A 573 25.94 18.70 -9.81
CA LEU A 573 25.32 17.47 -10.32
C LEU A 573 25.90 17.06 -11.67
N ALA A 574 25.79 15.77 -11.98
CA ALA A 574 26.17 15.23 -13.28
C ALA A 574 25.17 15.65 -14.37
N GLU A 575 25.60 15.60 -15.63
CA GLU A 575 24.72 15.81 -16.77
C GLU A 575 23.59 14.77 -16.77
N GLY A 576 22.34 15.21 -16.99
CA GLY A 576 21.15 14.35 -16.95
C GLY A 576 20.56 14.09 -15.55
N SER A 577 21.17 14.63 -14.48
CA SER A 577 20.65 14.52 -13.10
C SER A 577 19.48 15.46 -12.80
N VAL A 578 19.19 16.42 -13.66
CA VAL A 578 18.10 17.41 -13.50
C VAL A 578 17.13 17.25 -14.67
N ASN A 579 15.87 16.95 -14.36
CA ASN A 579 14.83 16.75 -15.36
C ASN A 579 13.70 17.76 -15.16
N VAL A 580 13.28 18.44 -16.22
CA VAL A 580 12.08 19.28 -16.20
C VAL A 580 10.84 18.38 -16.16
N ILE A 581 10.01 18.55 -15.14
CA ILE A 581 8.77 17.78 -14.94
C ILE A 581 7.51 18.61 -15.23
N ALA A 582 7.59 19.94 -15.15
CA ALA A 582 6.57 20.87 -15.61
C ALA A 582 7.23 22.20 -16.00
N SER A 583 6.57 22.99 -16.83
CA SER A 583 7.08 24.29 -17.31
C SER A 583 5.99 25.35 -17.29
N GLY A 584 6.41 26.61 -17.18
CA GLY A 584 5.52 27.77 -17.25
C GLY A 584 4.72 28.03 -15.96
N GLU A 585 5.18 27.52 -14.82
CA GLU A 585 4.60 27.92 -13.53
C GLU A 585 4.99 29.37 -13.22
N GLU A 586 4.05 30.13 -12.64
CA GLU A 586 4.31 31.49 -12.20
C GLU A 586 5.26 31.48 -11.00
N VAL A 587 6.39 32.19 -11.12
CA VAL A 587 7.36 32.35 -10.02
C VAL A 587 7.00 33.58 -9.20
N VAL A 588 6.33 33.36 -8.07
CA VAL A 588 5.94 34.42 -7.13
C VAL A 588 7.08 34.73 -6.17
N ALA A 589 7.43 36.01 -6.03
CA ALA A 589 8.44 36.47 -5.09
C ALA A 589 7.93 36.36 -3.65
N ARG A 590 8.77 35.89 -2.71
CA ARG A 590 8.44 35.89 -1.28
C ARG A 590 8.70 37.26 -0.68
N THR A 591 7.68 37.92 -0.12
CA THR A 591 7.89 39.15 0.64
C THR A 591 8.72 38.87 1.89
N VAL A 592 9.86 39.56 2.04
CA VAL A 592 10.74 39.43 3.21
C VAL A 592 11.12 40.80 3.77
N PRO A 593 11.23 40.95 5.10
CA PRO A 593 11.74 42.20 5.68
C PRO A 593 13.24 42.35 5.41
N VAL A 594 13.72 43.59 5.40
CA VAL A 594 15.14 43.93 5.16
C VAL A 594 16.09 43.14 6.10
N ALA A 595 15.68 42.91 7.34
CA ALA A 595 16.48 42.16 8.33
C ALA A 595 16.70 40.66 7.96
N SER A 596 15.79 40.06 7.19
CA SER A 596 15.81 38.62 6.85
C SER A 596 16.39 38.32 5.47
N ILE A 597 16.91 39.33 4.75
CA ILE A 597 17.51 39.13 3.42
C ILE A 597 18.60 38.05 3.48
N LYS A 598 19.50 38.12 4.46
CA LYS A 598 20.60 37.15 4.60
C LYS A 598 20.13 35.71 4.86
N GLU A 599 18.98 35.54 5.51
CA GLU A 599 18.40 34.23 5.80
C GLU A 599 17.73 33.62 4.57
N SER A 600 17.46 34.45 3.55
CA SER A 600 16.75 34.09 2.32
C SER A 600 17.70 33.81 1.15
N GLU A 601 18.95 33.43 1.44
CA GLU A 601 19.99 33.15 0.43
C GLU A 601 19.48 32.12 -0.61
N ASN A 602 19.74 32.40 -1.89
CA ASN A 602 19.26 31.67 -3.07
C ASN A 602 17.73 31.65 -3.26
N MET A 603 16.96 32.44 -2.51
CA MET A 603 15.51 32.55 -2.70
C MET A 603 15.15 33.78 -3.51
N TYR A 604 14.07 33.69 -4.28
CA TYR A 604 13.46 34.79 -4.99
C TYR A 604 12.50 35.55 -4.07
N VAL A 605 12.88 36.80 -3.75
CA VAL A 605 12.25 37.61 -2.71
C VAL A 605 11.74 38.95 -3.25
N ALA A 606 10.77 39.53 -2.56
CA ALA A 606 10.27 40.89 -2.75
C ALA A 606 10.52 41.72 -1.48
N ILE A 607 11.12 42.90 -1.66
CA ILE A 607 11.31 43.90 -0.60
C ILE A 607 10.36 45.05 -0.87
N GLU A 608 9.31 45.15 -0.05
CA GLU A 608 8.29 46.19 -0.16
C GLU A 608 8.71 47.49 0.56
N ASN A 609 8.02 48.58 0.24
CA ASN A 609 8.18 49.89 0.90
C ASN A 609 9.65 50.36 0.92
N CYS A 610 10.36 50.13 -0.17
CA CYS A 610 11.76 50.50 -0.31
C CYS A 610 11.97 51.58 -1.38
N GLN A 611 13.07 52.31 -1.27
CA GLN A 611 13.49 53.31 -2.24
C GLN A 611 15.02 53.33 -2.35
N VAL A 612 15.54 53.85 -3.45
CA VAL A 612 16.98 54.09 -3.61
C VAL A 612 17.41 55.15 -2.59
N SER A 613 18.52 54.90 -1.89
CA SER A 613 19.07 55.87 -0.94
C SER A 613 19.51 57.16 -1.64
N ASP A 614 19.49 58.28 -0.91
CA ASP A 614 19.87 59.57 -1.49
C ASP A 614 21.32 59.59 -2.04
N THR A 615 22.20 58.74 -1.51
CA THR A 615 23.59 58.60 -1.96
C THR A 615 23.72 58.01 -3.37
N ASP A 616 22.70 57.26 -3.81
CA ASP A 616 22.71 56.49 -5.04
C ASP A 616 21.72 57.03 -6.08
N LEU A 617 20.95 58.07 -5.73
CA LEU A 617 20.13 58.81 -6.67
C LEU A 617 20.97 59.36 -7.85
N GLY A 618 20.42 59.24 -9.05
CA GLY A 618 21.08 59.68 -10.29
C GLY A 618 22.13 58.70 -10.85
N LYS A 619 22.36 57.56 -10.18
CA LYS A 619 23.14 56.45 -10.74
C LYS A 619 22.31 55.62 -11.74
N THR A 620 22.97 54.65 -12.34
CA THR A 620 22.34 53.61 -13.16
C THR A 620 22.43 52.26 -12.44
N TRP A 621 21.52 51.34 -12.73
CA TRP A 621 21.58 49.97 -12.26
C TRP A 621 22.85 49.28 -12.81
N SER A 622 23.90 49.21 -12.00
CA SER A 622 25.16 48.51 -12.29
C SER A 622 25.99 48.45 -11.02
N GLY A 623 26.54 47.28 -10.71
CA GLY A 623 27.20 47.03 -9.43
C GLY A 623 26.20 47.04 -8.27
N SER A 624 26.64 47.55 -7.12
CA SER A 624 25.81 47.63 -5.92
C SER A 624 25.10 48.98 -5.83
N THR A 625 23.77 48.96 -5.71
CA THR A 625 22.91 50.12 -5.45
C THR A 625 22.32 50.01 -4.06
N MET A 626 22.50 51.03 -3.24
CA MET A 626 21.97 51.09 -1.88
C MET A 626 20.49 51.48 -1.88
N MET A 627 19.69 50.65 -1.20
CA MET A 627 18.27 50.84 -0.97
C MET A 627 18.02 51.04 0.52
N GLU A 628 16.91 51.69 0.86
CA GLU A 628 16.40 51.83 2.23
C GLU A 628 14.89 51.57 2.29
N ASN A 629 14.38 51.06 3.41
CA ASN A 629 12.95 51.00 3.70
C ASN A 629 12.45 52.22 4.49
N THR A 630 11.15 52.26 4.80
CA THR A 630 10.52 53.32 5.61
C THR A 630 11.15 53.47 7.00
N SER A 631 11.71 52.40 7.57
CA SER A 631 12.44 52.40 8.84
C SER A 631 13.93 52.75 8.70
N LYS A 632 14.38 53.20 7.51
CA LYS A 632 15.79 53.53 7.20
C LYS A 632 16.78 52.38 7.35
N GLN A 633 16.30 51.14 7.34
CA GLN A 633 17.17 49.96 7.23
C GLN A 633 17.66 49.86 5.79
N SER A 634 18.98 49.70 5.63
CA SER A 634 19.60 49.65 4.30
C SER A 634 19.89 48.23 3.84
N PHE A 635 19.77 48.02 2.53
CA PHE A 635 20.20 46.80 1.85
C PHE A 635 20.77 47.13 0.47
N SER A 636 21.41 46.14 -0.15
CA SER A 636 22.03 46.30 -1.48
C SER A 636 21.25 45.54 -2.53
N VAL A 637 21.02 46.20 -3.66
CA VAL A 637 20.58 45.60 -4.92
C VAL A 637 21.79 45.50 -5.83
N ASN A 638 22.14 44.28 -6.25
CA ASN A 638 23.31 44.02 -7.08
C ASN A 638 22.91 43.67 -8.51
N VAL A 639 23.48 44.39 -9.47
CA VAL A 639 23.27 44.18 -10.90
C VAL A 639 24.63 43.99 -11.56
N ALA A 640 24.86 42.82 -12.17
CA ALA A 640 26.06 42.52 -12.92
C ALA A 640 26.26 43.52 -14.06
N GLY A 641 27.51 43.87 -14.37
CA GLY A 641 27.82 44.91 -15.37
C GLY A 641 27.41 44.54 -16.80
N ASP A 642 27.17 43.26 -17.04
CA ASP A 642 26.75 42.62 -18.28
C ASP A 642 25.29 42.12 -18.25
N ALA A 643 24.55 42.36 -17.16
CA ALA A 643 23.12 42.08 -17.10
C ALA A 643 22.37 42.87 -18.18
N ALA A 644 21.32 42.27 -18.76
CA ALA A 644 20.63 42.82 -19.93
C ALA A 644 19.97 44.20 -19.69
N PHE A 645 19.74 44.54 -18.43
CA PHE A 645 19.11 45.78 -17.97
C PHE A 645 20.08 46.74 -17.26
N ALA A 646 21.37 46.40 -17.23
CA ALA A 646 22.40 47.26 -16.68
C ALA A 646 22.46 48.59 -17.45
N GLY A 647 22.73 49.69 -16.73
CA GLY A 647 22.82 51.03 -17.32
C GLY A 647 21.49 51.81 -17.41
N SER A 648 20.35 51.19 -17.06
CA SER A 648 19.08 51.90 -16.88
C SER A 648 19.13 52.81 -15.64
N GLN A 649 18.44 53.96 -15.68
CA GLN A 649 18.49 54.93 -14.59
C GLN A 649 17.75 54.41 -13.34
N VAL A 650 18.33 54.61 -12.16
CA VAL A 650 17.62 54.30 -10.91
C VAL A 650 16.47 55.31 -10.73
N PRO A 651 15.22 54.86 -10.48
CA PRO A 651 14.08 55.76 -10.35
C PRO A 651 14.13 56.54 -9.03
N SER A 652 13.67 57.79 -9.06
CA SER A 652 13.47 58.60 -7.84
C SER A 652 12.08 58.34 -7.25
N LEU A 653 11.75 57.07 -7.06
CA LEU A 653 10.45 56.57 -6.60
C LEU A 653 10.69 55.52 -5.50
N SER A 654 9.62 55.17 -4.79
CA SER A 654 9.59 54.06 -3.85
C SER A 654 8.67 52.94 -4.35
N GLY A 655 8.66 51.80 -3.67
CA GLY A 655 7.78 50.68 -3.96
C GLY A 655 8.42 49.35 -3.64
N THR A 656 8.28 48.39 -4.55
CA THR A 656 8.78 47.02 -4.36
C THR A 656 9.92 46.71 -5.31
N VAL A 657 10.96 46.04 -4.80
CA VAL A 657 12.04 45.44 -5.60
C VAL A 657 12.06 43.94 -5.37
N CYS A 658 12.13 43.18 -6.46
CA CYS A 658 12.27 41.73 -6.44
C CYS A 658 13.69 41.29 -6.84
N GLY A 659 14.05 40.06 -6.51
CA GLY A 659 15.28 39.44 -6.98
C GLY A 659 15.68 38.21 -6.18
N ILE A 660 16.70 37.50 -6.66
CA ILE A 660 17.27 36.34 -5.97
C ILE A 660 18.31 36.83 -4.97
N VAL A 661 18.25 36.39 -3.71
CA VAL A 661 19.30 36.76 -2.76
C VAL A 661 20.58 36.00 -3.06
N ARG A 662 21.69 36.71 -3.27
CA ARG A 662 23.03 36.15 -3.46
C ARG A 662 24.04 36.95 -2.65
N GLY A 663 24.80 36.28 -1.80
CA GLY A 663 25.78 36.89 -0.91
C GLY A 663 25.17 37.94 0.03
N GLY A 664 23.91 37.76 0.42
CA GLY A 664 23.16 38.72 1.24
C GLY A 664 22.74 40.03 0.53
N ALA A 665 22.78 40.08 -0.80
CA ALA A 665 22.23 41.18 -1.60
C ALA A 665 21.11 40.67 -2.52
N VAL A 666 20.19 41.56 -2.90
CA VAL A 666 19.10 41.23 -3.84
C VAL A 666 19.62 41.37 -5.27
N CYS A 667 19.57 40.29 -6.06
CA CYS A 667 19.97 40.28 -7.46
C CYS A 667 18.72 40.14 -8.35
N PRO A 668 18.22 41.25 -8.95
CA PRO A 668 17.07 41.20 -9.85
C PRO A 668 17.36 40.28 -11.04
N ARG A 669 16.38 39.47 -11.45
CA ARG A 669 16.53 38.55 -12.58
C ARG A 669 16.55 39.33 -13.88
N ASN A 670 15.68 40.32 -14.00
CA ASN A 670 15.53 41.18 -15.17
C ASN A 670 14.99 42.56 -14.75
N ALA A 671 14.65 43.42 -15.72
CA ALA A 671 14.15 44.77 -15.45
C ALA A 671 12.76 44.81 -14.79
N GLU A 672 11.94 43.77 -14.96
CA GLU A 672 10.58 43.70 -14.39
C GLU A 672 10.62 43.58 -12.86
N ASP A 673 11.64 42.90 -12.33
CA ASP A 673 11.89 42.83 -10.88
C ASP A 673 12.17 44.21 -10.25
N LEU A 674 12.43 45.25 -11.05
CA LEU A 674 12.65 46.64 -10.62
C LEU A 674 11.46 47.57 -10.93
N SER A 675 10.44 47.11 -11.67
CA SER A 675 9.34 47.98 -12.12
C SER A 675 8.33 48.32 -11.03
N GLY A 676 8.42 47.71 -9.85
CA GLY A 676 7.57 48.01 -8.70
C GLY A 676 7.85 49.37 -8.03
N LEU A 677 8.90 50.09 -8.45
CA LEU A 677 9.24 51.41 -7.95
C LEU A 677 8.41 52.51 -8.65
N VAL A 678 7.13 52.61 -8.28
CA VAL A 678 6.13 53.50 -8.92
C VAL A 678 5.47 54.50 -7.95
N LEU A 679 5.81 54.41 -6.67
CA LEU A 679 5.24 55.22 -5.60
C LEU A 679 6.10 56.43 -5.31
N ASP A 680 5.51 57.43 -4.68
CA ASP A 680 6.26 58.58 -4.20
C ASP A 680 7.30 58.18 -3.16
N ARG A 681 8.41 58.93 -3.12
CA ARG A 681 9.42 58.74 -2.07
C ARG A 681 8.81 59.06 -0.71
N PHE A 682 9.15 58.27 0.29
CA PHE A 682 8.80 58.58 1.66
C PHE A 682 9.77 59.61 2.25
N GLY A 683 9.24 60.54 3.05
CA GLY A 683 9.99 61.61 3.70
C GLY A 683 10.74 61.16 4.96
N GLU A 684 11.35 62.11 5.69
CA GLU A 684 12.00 61.82 6.98
C GLU A 684 11.02 61.29 8.05
N GLU A 685 9.71 61.56 7.91
CA GLU A 685 8.65 61.14 8.83
C GLU A 685 7.86 59.88 8.38
N GLY A 686 8.25 59.23 7.28
CA GLY A 686 7.58 58.03 6.76
C GLY A 686 6.51 58.33 5.69
N VAL A 687 5.56 57.41 5.51
CA VAL A 687 4.47 57.49 4.52
C VAL A 687 3.31 58.30 5.10
N GLU A 688 2.87 59.36 4.42
CA GLU A 688 1.68 60.13 4.78
C GLU A 688 0.42 59.28 4.52
N LEU A 689 -0.40 59.04 5.55
CA LEU A 689 -1.61 58.21 5.44
C LEU A 689 -2.83 59.06 5.09
N MET A 690 -3.62 58.60 4.11
CA MET A 690 -4.91 59.21 3.79
C MET A 690 -5.94 59.02 4.92
N GLU A 691 -6.76 60.04 5.19
CA GLU A 691 -7.96 59.85 6.01
C GLU A 691 -8.95 58.89 5.30
N PRO A 692 -9.52 57.90 6.01
CA PRO A 692 -10.49 56.99 5.41
C PRO A 692 -11.73 57.73 4.87
N VAL A 693 -12.09 57.45 3.62
CA VAL A 693 -13.31 57.96 2.98
C VAL A 693 -14.46 57.02 3.28
N VAL A 694 -15.35 57.40 4.19
CA VAL A 694 -16.39 56.51 4.74
C VAL A 694 -17.75 56.80 4.11
N ASN A 695 -18.49 55.76 3.70
CA ASN A 695 -19.85 55.88 3.17
C ASN A 695 -20.76 54.78 3.77
N ILE A 696 -21.30 55.05 4.96
CA ILE A 696 -22.05 54.05 5.74
C ILE A 696 -23.54 54.41 5.83
N ILE A 697 -24.38 53.37 5.79
CA ILE A 697 -25.82 53.50 5.98
C ILE A 697 -26.11 53.85 7.45
N ASN A 698 -26.66 55.03 7.72
CA ASN A 698 -27.01 55.48 9.06
C ASN A 698 -28.48 55.17 9.37
N ILE A 699 -28.74 54.74 10.62
CA ILE A 699 -30.05 54.25 11.06
C ILE A 699 -30.46 55.05 12.31
N PRO A 700 -31.66 55.67 12.32
CA PRO A 700 -32.19 56.34 13.50
C PRO A 700 -32.38 55.38 14.68
N ALA A 701 -31.86 55.74 15.85
CA ALA A 701 -32.10 54.99 17.09
C ALA A 701 -33.60 54.89 17.41
N GLY A 702 -34.08 53.69 17.76
CA GLY A 702 -35.48 53.49 18.19
C GLY A 702 -36.52 53.42 17.06
N SER A 703 -36.11 53.36 15.79
CA SER A 703 -37.05 53.28 14.66
C SER A 703 -37.82 51.96 14.64
N ALA A 704 -39.15 52.04 14.43
CA ALA A 704 -40.03 50.88 14.24
C ALA A 704 -40.21 50.48 12.75
N ALA A 705 -39.55 51.18 11.83
CA ALA A 705 -39.62 50.99 10.38
C ALA A 705 -38.23 50.87 9.75
N ALA A 706 -38.14 50.18 8.61
CA ALA A 706 -36.93 50.08 7.80
C ALA A 706 -36.65 51.43 7.10
N VAL A 707 -35.96 52.34 7.80
CA VAL A 707 -35.59 53.66 7.30
C VAL A 707 -34.10 53.92 7.55
N ALA A 708 -33.46 54.58 6.60
CA ALA A 708 -32.13 55.17 6.75
C ALA A 708 -32.29 56.69 6.68
N ASP A 709 -31.63 57.44 7.56
CA ASP A 709 -31.78 58.91 7.64
C ASP A 709 -30.78 59.68 6.79
N ASN A 710 -29.77 58.99 6.25
CA ASN A 710 -28.70 59.60 5.47
C ASN A 710 -28.67 59.15 4.00
N LEU A 711 -29.75 58.53 3.50
CA LEU A 711 -29.84 58.00 2.14
C LEU A 711 -31.01 58.59 1.36
N ALA A 712 -30.77 58.85 0.07
CA ALA A 712 -31.80 59.08 -0.93
C ALA A 712 -31.70 57.99 -2.00
N ILE A 713 -32.84 57.38 -2.38
CA ILE A 713 -32.91 56.38 -3.44
C ILE A 713 -33.76 56.93 -4.58
N GLU A 714 -33.17 57.08 -5.75
CA GLU A 714 -33.84 57.53 -6.97
C GLU A 714 -33.24 56.82 -8.18
N ASN A 715 -34.08 56.31 -9.10
CA ASN A 715 -33.63 55.72 -10.38
C ASN A 715 -32.47 54.70 -10.27
N ASN A 716 -32.55 53.73 -9.35
CA ASN A 716 -31.47 52.75 -9.09
C ASN A 716 -30.13 53.37 -8.65
N THR A 717 -30.17 54.57 -8.11
CA THR A 717 -29.05 55.24 -7.49
C THR A 717 -29.38 55.46 -6.03
N LEU A 718 -28.57 54.90 -5.15
CA LEU A 718 -28.52 55.26 -3.75
C LEU A 718 -27.47 56.36 -3.60
N THR A 719 -27.87 57.51 -3.07
CA THR A 719 -26.98 58.65 -2.77
C THR A 719 -26.90 58.88 -1.27
N PHE A 720 -25.69 59.04 -0.75
CA PHE A 720 -25.45 59.40 0.64
C PHE A 720 -25.60 60.91 0.83
N GLY A 721 -26.47 61.32 1.75
CA GLY A 721 -26.81 62.72 2.04
C GLY A 721 -25.84 63.44 2.99
N GLY A 722 -24.84 62.74 3.53
CA GLY A 722 -23.87 63.26 4.49
C GLY A 722 -24.42 63.32 5.92
N SER A 723 -23.98 62.40 6.77
CA SER A 723 -24.22 62.44 8.23
C SER A 723 -23.12 61.67 8.96
N GLY A 724 -22.70 62.16 10.13
CA GLY A 724 -21.55 61.59 10.85
C GLY A 724 -20.28 61.65 10.00
N ARG A 725 -19.62 60.49 9.80
CA ARG A 725 -18.43 60.33 8.93
C ARG A 725 -18.76 60.06 7.45
N SER A 726 -20.04 59.94 7.07
CA SER A 726 -20.39 59.61 5.68
C SER A 726 -20.22 60.79 4.74
N VAL A 727 -19.55 60.59 3.61
CA VAL A 727 -19.34 61.65 2.62
C VAL A 727 -20.62 61.95 1.84
N ALA A 728 -20.97 63.24 1.79
CA ALA A 728 -22.12 63.70 1.02
C ALA A 728 -21.84 63.56 -0.49
N GLY A 729 -22.80 63.00 -1.23
CA GLY A 729 -22.70 62.84 -2.68
C GLY A 729 -22.06 61.53 -3.14
N ALA A 730 -21.61 60.68 -2.22
CA ALA A 730 -21.24 59.30 -2.55
C ALA A 730 -22.45 58.50 -3.05
N LYS A 731 -22.21 57.49 -3.88
CA LYS A 731 -23.26 56.73 -4.56
C LYS A 731 -22.98 55.23 -4.65
N ILE A 732 -24.08 54.47 -4.69
CA ILE A 732 -24.13 53.08 -5.17
C ILE A 732 -25.18 53.04 -6.29
N GLU A 733 -24.75 52.68 -7.49
CA GLU A 733 -25.58 52.69 -8.69
C GLU A 733 -25.61 51.30 -9.33
N LEU A 734 -26.78 50.89 -9.81
CA LEU A 734 -26.87 49.76 -10.75
C LEU A 734 -26.84 50.34 -12.17
N VAL A 735 -25.77 50.07 -12.90
CA VAL A 735 -25.58 50.56 -14.27
C VAL A 735 -25.81 49.41 -15.25
N GLY A 736 -26.63 49.64 -16.28
CA GLY A 736 -27.02 48.61 -17.26
C GLY A 736 -28.12 47.66 -16.76
N GLY A 737 -28.34 46.56 -17.49
CA GLY A 737 -29.34 45.54 -17.15
C GLY A 737 -30.76 45.77 -17.69
N THR A 738 -31.64 44.78 -17.45
CA THR A 738 -33.05 44.75 -17.91
C THR A 738 -34.08 44.76 -16.77
N ALA A 739 -33.64 44.65 -15.51
CA ALA A 739 -34.52 44.68 -14.35
C ALA A 739 -35.29 46.00 -14.23
N ALA A 740 -36.56 45.92 -13.81
CA ALA A 740 -37.28 47.09 -13.33
C ALA A 740 -36.58 47.61 -12.04
N PRO A 741 -36.40 48.94 -11.90
CA PRO A 741 -35.65 49.51 -10.78
C PRO A 741 -36.34 49.25 -9.43
N ASP A 742 -35.69 48.49 -8.54
CA ASP A 742 -36.13 48.31 -7.14
C ASP A 742 -34.91 48.19 -6.20
N MET A 743 -34.35 49.35 -5.83
CA MET A 743 -33.47 49.47 -4.67
C MET A 743 -34.31 49.84 -3.45
N LYS A 744 -34.19 49.08 -2.35
CA LYS A 744 -35.01 49.31 -1.15
C LYS A 744 -34.26 49.03 0.14
N VAL A 745 -34.59 49.83 1.15
CA VAL A 745 -34.18 49.58 2.54
C VAL A 745 -35.02 48.42 3.08
N GLY A 746 -34.36 47.36 3.54
CA GLY A 746 -34.98 46.21 4.18
C GLY A 746 -34.46 45.98 5.60
N TRP A 747 -35.16 45.13 6.36
CA TRP A 747 -34.85 44.82 7.77
C TRP A 747 -35.07 43.33 8.07
N GLN A 748 -34.11 42.69 8.76
CA GLN A 748 -34.12 41.25 9.03
C GLN A 748 -34.79 40.86 10.38
N ASN A 749 -34.80 41.73 11.42
CA ASN A 749 -35.42 41.41 12.72
C ASN A 749 -35.87 42.67 13.51
N LYS A 750 -37.18 42.75 13.83
CA LYS A 750 -37.83 43.94 14.44
C LYS A 750 -37.31 44.37 15.82
N THR A 751 -36.56 43.53 16.53
CA THR A 751 -35.98 43.82 17.86
C THR A 751 -34.50 44.21 17.83
N ASN A 752 -33.83 44.12 16.68
CA ASN A 752 -32.42 44.47 16.51
C ASN A 752 -32.31 45.65 15.54
N TYR A 753 -31.92 46.83 16.04
CA TYR A 753 -31.82 48.05 15.25
C TYR A 753 -30.70 48.03 14.18
N PHE A 754 -29.90 46.96 14.09
CA PHE A 754 -28.67 46.89 13.28
C PHE A 754 -28.69 45.85 12.14
N ASN A 755 -29.87 45.28 11.84
CA ASN A 755 -30.06 44.29 10.77
C ASN A 755 -30.74 44.89 9.52
N ASN A 756 -30.45 46.16 9.21
CA ASN A 756 -30.93 46.83 8.02
C ASN A 756 -29.96 46.60 6.85
N PHE A 757 -30.48 46.61 5.64
CA PHE A 757 -29.72 46.39 4.42
C PHE A 757 -30.39 47.07 3.23
N ILE A 758 -29.66 47.23 2.14
CA ILE A 758 -30.20 47.64 0.84
C ILE A 758 -30.29 46.41 -0.03
N ASP A 759 -31.50 46.04 -0.42
CA ASP A 759 -31.72 45.06 -1.48
C ASP A 759 -31.71 45.78 -2.83
N VAL A 760 -30.97 45.21 -3.77
CA VAL A 760 -30.88 45.65 -5.17
C VAL A 760 -31.33 44.50 -6.05
N THR A 761 -32.41 44.69 -6.80
CA THR A 761 -32.78 43.74 -7.86
C THR A 761 -31.79 43.88 -9.02
N TYR A 762 -31.08 42.79 -9.32
CA TYR A 762 -30.05 42.70 -10.35
C TYR A 762 -30.50 41.74 -11.45
N GLU A 763 -30.46 42.18 -12.70
CA GLU A 763 -30.76 41.35 -13.86
C GLU A 763 -30.13 41.95 -15.12
N GLY A 764 -29.37 41.15 -15.86
CA GLY A 764 -29.07 41.41 -17.27
C GLY A 764 -27.58 41.36 -17.64
N ASP A 765 -27.34 41.10 -18.92
CA ASP A 765 -26.01 41.08 -19.51
C ASP A 765 -25.41 42.49 -19.56
N GLY A 766 -24.19 42.63 -19.05
CA GLY A 766 -23.48 43.92 -19.00
C GLY A 766 -23.93 44.86 -17.89
N ALA A 767 -24.74 44.38 -16.94
CA ALA A 767 -25.06 45.12 -15.73
C ALA A 767 -23.89 45.08 -14.72
N TYR A 768 -23.62 46.19 -14.04
CA TYR A 768 -22.61 46.25 -12.98
C TYR A 768 -23.04 47.20 -11.87
N LEU A 769 -22.50 47.00 -10.68
CA LEU A 769 -22.62 47.95 -9.58
C LEU A 769 -21.48 48.95 -9.67
N LEU A 770 -21.80 50.23 -9.58
CA LEU A 770 -20.84 51.33 -9.54
C LEU A 770 -20.89 51.98 -8.16
N LEU A 771 -19.78 51.92 -7.43
CA LEU A 771 -19.58 52.70 -6.21
C LEU A 771 -18.74 53.92 -6.56
N SER A 772 -19.14 55.09 -6.09
CA SER A 772 -18.36 56.31 -6.32
C SER A 772 -18.42 57.24 -5.12
N THR A 773 -17.33 57.90 -4.78
CA THR A 773 -17.31 58.87 -3.68
C THR A 773 -16.34 60.00 -3.99
N PRO A 774 -16.70 61.27 -3.69
CA PRO A 774 -15.75 62.36 -3.74
C PRO A 774 -14.75 62.22 -2.59
N VAL A 775 -13.48 62.52 -2.85
CA VAL A 775 -12.42 62.42 -1.85
C VAL A 775 -12.17 63.79 -1.22
N SER A 776 -11.98 63.85 0.10
CA SER A 776 -11.72 65.11 0.82
C SER A 776 -10.26 65.53 0.79
N GLU A 777 -9.37 64.58 0.52
CA GLU A 777 -7.91 64.74 0.49
C GLU A 777 -7.35 63.99 -0.72
N GLU A 778 -6.08 64.23 -1.06
CA GLU A 778 -5.42 63.50 -2.13
C GLU A 778 -5.30 62.02 -1.77
N ILE A 779 -5.62 61.13 -2.72
CA ILE A 779 -5.37 59.69 -2.60
C ILE A 779 -4.22 59.31 -3.53
N SER A 780 -3.20 58.71 -2.94
CA SER A 780 -2.06 58.08 -3.61
C SER A 780 -1.56 56.89 -2.78
N GLY A 781 -0.74 56.02 -3.38
CA GLY A 781 -0.15 54.87 -2.68
C GLY A 781 -1.01 53.60 -2.73
N LYS A 782 -0.70 52.67 -1.83
CA LYS A 782 -1.46 51.42 -1.68
C LYS A 782 -2.77 51.72 -0.95
N THR A 783 -3.89 51.51 -1.62
CA THR A 783 -5.25 51.85 -1.16
C THR A 783 -6.15 50.61 -1.18
N GLN A 784 -7.24 50.63 -0.42
CA GLN A 784 -8.23 49.57 -0.41
C GLN A 784 -9.65 50.10 -0.38
N VAL A 785 -10.57 49.35 -1.00
CA VAL A 785 -12.02 49.53 -0.89
C VAL A 785 -12.62 48.37 -0.12
N VAL A 786 -13.56 48.66 0.77
CA VAL A 786 -14.25 47.64 1.55
C VAL A 786 -15.74 47.87 1.53
N PHE A 787 -16.49 46.79 1.32
CA PHE A 787 -17.95 46.80 1.25
C PHE A 787 -18.53 45.46 1.74
N SER A 788 -19.83 45.42 2.01
CA SER A 788 -20.55 44.15 2.27
C SER A 788 -21.53 43.91 1.14
N LEU A 789 -21.33 42.82 0.40
CA LEU A 789 -22.20 42.41 -0.69
C LEU A 789 -22.50 40.91 -0.57
N SER A 790 -23.78 40.57 -0.59
CA SER A 790 -24.27 39.19 -0.53
C SER A 790 -25.49 39.03 -1.43
N SER A 791 -25.96 37.79 -1.63
CA SER A 791 -27.21 37.55 -2.34
C SER A 791 -28.20 36.69 -1.56
N THR A 792 -29.47 37.10 -1.59
CA THR A 792 -30.58 36.26 -1.11
C THR A 792 -31.02 35.22 -2.13
N THR A 793 -30.62 35.35 -3.39
CA THR A 793 -30.95 34.44 -4.48
C THR A 793 -29.95 33.31 -4.57
N ALA A 794 -30.41 32.05 -4.47
CA ALA A 794 -29.53 30.88 -4.47
C ALA A 794 -28.64 30.77 -5.71
N ALA A 795 -29.15 31.11 -6.89
CA ALA A 795 -28.41 31.04 -8.16
C ALA A 795 -27.25 32.06 -8.29
N VAL A 796 -27.26 33.11 -7.47
CA VAL A 796 -26.20 34.14 -7.46
C VAL A 796 -25.16 33.86 -6.36
N ARG A 797 -25.46 32.96 -5.41
CA ARG A 797 -24.50 32.58 -4.36
C ARG A 797 -23.46 31.64 -4.96
N GLY A 798 -22.20 31.79 -4.55
CA GLY A 798 -21.09 30.95 -5.02
C GLY A 798 -20.52 31.37 -6.39
N THR A 799 -21.13 32.33 -7.09
CA THR A 799 -20.59 32.88 -8.34
C THR A 799 -19.43 33.84 -8.05
N SER A 800 -18.46 33.91 -8.97
CA SER A 800 -17.34 34.87 -8.89
C SER A 800 -17.72 36.25 -9.45
N TRP A 801 -17.20 37.30 -8.82
CA TRP A 801 -17.41 38.70 -9.16
C TRP A 801 -16.08 39.45 -9.16
N ASN A 802 -15.89 40.33 -10.14
CA ASN A 802 -14.67 41.10 -10.34
C ASN A 802 -14.84 42.55 -9.89
N ILE A 803 -13.75 43.14 -9.39
CA ILE A 803 -13.70 44.51 -8.88
C ILE A 803 -12.63 45.28 -9.65
N PHE A 804 -13.02 46.43 -10.18
CA PHE A 804 -12.13 47.37 -10.87
C PHE A 804 -12.21 48.73 -10.20
N TRP A 805 -11.16 49.52 -10.29
CA TRP A 805 -11.13 50.91 -9.85
C TRP A 805 -10.80 51.85 -11.01
N SER A 806 -11.16 53.12 -10.85
CA SER A 806 -10.86 54.18 -11.82
C SER A 806 -10.82 55.55 -11.16
N LYS A 807 -9.95 56.44 -11.64
CA LYS A 807 -9.90 57.85 -11.25
C LYS A 807 -10.83 58.75 -12.07
N ASP A 808 -11.29 58.28 -13.24
CA ASP A 808 -12.12 59.07 -14.17
C ASP A 808 -13.47 58.41 -14.51
N GLY A 809 -13.68 57.17 -14.07
CA GLY A 809 -14.90 56.40 -14.32
C GLY A 809 -14.98 55.79 -15.73
N THR A 810 -13.90 55.88 -16.52
CA THR A 810 -13.83 55.39 -17.90
C THR A 810 -12.71 54.38 -18.12
N ASP A 811 -11.51 54.65 -17.61
CA ASP A 811 -10.36 53.75 -17.70
C ASP A 811 -10.30 52.88 -16.44
N TRP A 812 -10.49 51.58 -16.60
CA TRP A 812 -10.68 50.63 -15.51
C TRP A 812 -9.44 49.79 -15.27
N THR A 813 -8.94 49.80 -14.04
CA THR A 813 -7.80 49.00 -13.60
C THR A 813 -8.30 47.91 -12.66
N ALA A 814 -7.85 46.67 -12.88
CA ALA A 814 -8.13 45.56 -11.98
C ALA A 814 -7.49 45.83 -10.61
N THR A 815 -8.19 45.45 -9.55
CA THR A 815 -7.62 45.45 -8.20
C THR A 815 -6.59 44.31 -8.05
N GLU A 816 -5.70 44.42 -7.07
CA GLU A 816 -4.49 43.59 -6.96
C GLU A 816 -4.68 42.39 -6.02
N THR A 817 -5.40 42.58 -4.91
CA THR A 817 -5.58 41.57 -3.87
C THR A 817 -6.98 41.69 -3.30
N THR A 818 -7.74 40.59 -3.23
CA THR A 818 -9.13 40.62 -2.77
C THR A 818 -9.40 39.60 -1.67
N TYR A 819 -9.67 40.13 -0.48
CA TYR A 819 -10.05 39.41 0.71
C TYR A 819 -11.58 39.30 0.80
N ASN A 820 -12.06 38.08 0.96
CA ASN A 820 -13.47 37.77 1.25
C ASN A 820 -13.50 36.55 2.18
N ASN A 821 -14.66 36.13 2.62
CA ASN A 821 -14.89 34.90 3.37
C ASN A 821 -14.34 33.62 2.71
N VAL A 822 -14.13 33.59 1.39
CA VAL A 822 -13.47 32.46 0.70
C VAL A 822 -11.95 32.64 0.63
N ASN A 823 -11.49 33.88 0.49
CA ASN A 823 -10.08 34.25 0.30
C ASN A 823 -9.52 34.83 1.60
N ARG A 824 -9.33 33.96 2.59
CA ARG A 824 -9.07 34.37 3.98
C ARG A 824 -7.58 34.45 4.33
N THR A 825 -6.68 34.16 3.40
CA THR A 825 -5.22 34.21 3.58
C THR A 825 -4.60 35.13 2.54
N GLU A 826 -3.43 35.72 2.83
CA GLU A 826 -2.72 36.55 1.84
C GLU A 826 -2.49 35.80 0.53
N ALA A 827 -2.09 34.52 0.60
CA ALA A 827 -1.92 33.67 -0.57
C ALA A 827 -3.21 33.49 -1.38
N SER A 828 -4.33 33.18 -0.73
CA SER A 828 -5.62 33.00 -1.42
C SER A 828 -6.21 34.32 -1.92
N ALA A 829 -5.97 35.43 -1.23
CA ALA A 829 -6.41 36.75 -1.63
C ALA A 829 -5.60 37.30 -2.80
N SER A 830 -4.29 37.02 -2.82
CA SER A 830 -3.41 37.36 -3.95
C SER A 830 -3.77 36.53 -5.18
N ALA A 831 -4.01 35.22 -5.00
CA ALA A 831 -4.47 34.34 -6.08
C ALA A 831 -5.84 34.75 -6.64
N ALA A 832 -6.73 35.28 -5.79
CA ALA A 832 -8.01 35.80 -6.24
C ALA A 832 -7.89 37.14 -6.97
N ALA A 833 -6.81 37.88 -6.75
CA ALA A 833 -6.49 39.19 -7.30
C ALA A 833 -7.65 40.18 -7.22
N ASN A 834 -8.40 40.35 -8.31
CA ASN A 834 -9.53 41.28 -8.41
C ASN A 834 -10.91 40.62 -8.21
N SER A 835 -10.97 39.37 -7.74
CA SER A 835 -12.20 38.60 -7.71
C SER A 835 -12.63 38.14 -6.30
N PHE A 836 -13.93 38.00 -6.10
CA PHE A 836 -14.52 37.44 -4.88
C PHE A 836 -15.74 36.58 -5.16
N THR A 837 -16.02 35.66 -4.24
CA THR A 837 -17.19 34.78 -4.33
C THR A 837 -18.39 35.38 -3.60
N MET A 838 -19.53 35.45 -4.27
CA MET A 838 -20.76 35.98 -3.69
C MET A 838 -21.31 35.10 -2.56
N GLN A 839 -21.60 35.71 -1.41
CA GLN A 839 -21.99 34.99 -0.19
C GLN A 839 -23.50 34.99 0.07
N ASN A 840 -23.95 34.13 0.98
CA ASN A 840 -25.37 33.92 1.30
C ASN A 840 -25.92 34.88 2.39
N SER A 841 -25.06 35.60 3.08
CA SER A 841 -25.42 36.57 4.12
C SER A 841 -24.42 37.71 4.18
N THR A 842 -24.83 38.81 4.79
CA THR A 842 -24.05 40.05 4.83
C THR A 842 -22.85 40.00 5.78
N ALA A 843 -22.89 39.16 6.82
CA ALA A 843 -21.80 39.00 7.79
C ALA A 843 -20.58 38.29 7.16
N VAL A 844 -20.83 37.32 6.27
CA VAL A 844 -19.77 36.67 5.49
C VAL A 844 -19.52 37.37 4.13
N GLY A 845 -20.44 38.21 3.65
CA GLY A 845 -20.29 38.94 2.39
C GLY A 845 -19.36 40.17 2.43
N ILE A 846 -18.57 40.34 3.49
CA ILE A 846 -17.61 41.43 3.59
C ILE A 846 -16.47 41.17 2.61
N THR A 847 -16.20 42.14 1.75
CA THR A 847 -15.16 42.10 0.73
C THR A 847 -14.26 43.31 0.88
N GLN A 848 -12.96 43.07 0.86
CA GLN A 848 -11.91 44.09 0.89
C GLN A 848 -11.03 43.84 -0.34
N SER A 849 -10.74 44.90 -1.08
CA SER A 849 -9.97 44.79 -2.31
C SER A 849 -8.94 45.91 -2.38
N GLN A 850 -7.67 45.54 -2.55
CA GLN A 850 -6.51 46.43 -2.54
C GLN A 850 -6.11 46.82 -3.97
N PHE A 851 -5.55 48.02 -4.13
CA PHE A 851 -5.09 48.55 -5.42
C PHE A 851 -4.04 49.63 -5.20
N THR A 852 -3.18 49.85 -6.21
CA THR A 852 -2.16 50.90 -6.18
C THR A 852 -2.62 52.12 -6.97
N VAL A 853 -2.62 53.27 -6.31
CA VAL A 853 -2.70 54.59 -6.97
C VAL A 853 -1.28 55.09 -7.15
N SER A 854 -0.75 54.97 -8.37
CA SER A 854 0.63 55.35 -8.69
C SER A 854 0.86 56.86 -8.51
N ALA A 855 2.13 57.29 -8.42
CA ALA A 855 2.48 58.71 -8.39
C ALA A 855 1.95 59.48 -9.62
N ALA A 856 1.71 58.79 -10.74
CA ALA A 856 1.14 59.38 -11.96
C ALA A 856 -0.40 59.39 -11.97
N ASP A 857 -1.06 58.61 -11.11
CA ASP A 857 -2.51 58.38 -11.10
C ASP A 857 -3.23 58.96 -9.89
N ARG A 858 -2.56 59.84 -9.12
CA ARG A 858 -3.09 60.50 -7.93
C ARG A 858 -4.48 61.09 -8.16
N ILE A 859 -5.35 60.92 -7.17
CA ILE A 859 -6.71 61.46 -7.16
C ILE A 859 -6.72 62.67 -6.24
N GLN A 860 -6.99 63.85 -6.78
CA GLN A 860 -6.90 65.12 -6.04
C GLN A 860 -8.11 65.33 -5.13
N ALA A 861 -7.93 66.12 -4.06
CA ALA A 861 -9.03 66.53 -3.19
C ALA A 861 -10.18 67.17 -4.01
N GLY A 862 -11.39 66.66 -3.81
CA GLY A 862 -12.61 67.06 -4.55
C GLY A 862 -12.88 66.25 -5.82
N GLU A 863 -11.94 65.44 -6.29
CA GLU A 863 -12.18 64.48 -7.37
C GLU A 863 -12.96 63.26 -6.87
N THR A 864 -13.43 62.42 -7.79
CA THR A 864 -14.23 61.23 -7.48
C THR A 864 -13.45 59.99 -7.84
N ILE A 865 -13.42 59.02 -6.92
CA ILE A 865 -12.93 57.67 -7.17
C ILE A 865 -14.10 56.73 -7.44
N TYR A 866 -13.91 55.80 -8.37
CA TYR A 866 -14.94 54.89 -8.87
C TYR A 866 -14.52 53.43 -8.68
N PHE A 867 -15.48 52.59 -8.32
CA PHE A 867 -15.33 51.13 -8.27
C PHE A 867 -16.43 50.46 -9.07
N LYS A 868 -16.05 49.58 -9.98
CA LYS A 868 -16.98 48.77 -10.78
C LYS A 868 -16.94 47.33 -10.28
N ILE A 869 -18.11 46.82 -9.90
CA ILE A 869 -18.31 45.43 -9.46
C ILE A 869 -19.23 44.73 -10.47
N GLU A 870 -18.71 43.69 -11.13
CA GLU A 870 -19.43 42.95 -12.17
C GLU A 870 -19.24 41.44 -12.01
N PRO A 871 -20.22 40.61 -12.38
CA PRO A 871 -20.08 39.17 -12.28
C PRO A 871 -19.09 38.66 -13.34
N ALA A 872 -18.32 37.62 -13.00
CA ALA A 872 -17.45 36.95 -13.97
C ALA A 872 -18.26 36.22 -15.04
N GLU A 873 -19.46 35.76 -14.69
CA GLU A 873 -20.41 35.11 -15.58
C GLU A 873 -21.56 36.05 -16.00
N LYS A 874 -22.03 35.88 -17.24
CA LYS A 874 -23.14 36.68 -17.80
C LYS A 874 -24.51 36.09 -17.42
N GLY A 875 -25.56 36.88 -17.55
CA GLY A 875 -26.94 36.42 -17.40
C GLY A 875 -27.42 36.16 -15.98
N LEU A 876 -26.71 36.65 -14.96
CA LEU A 876 -27.14 36.51 -13.57
C LEU A 876 -28.39 37.37 -13.27
N ALA A 877 -29.33 36.79 -12.54
CA ALA A 877 -30.55 37.45 -12.11
C ALA A 877 -30.85 37.09 -10.64
N GLY A 878 -31.11 38.10 -9.81
CA GLY A 878 -31.41 37.89 -8.40
C GLY A 878 -31.42 39.17 -7.59
N THR A 879 -31.44 39.02 -6.26
CA THR A 879 -31.39 40.14 -5.31
C THR A 879 -30.03 40.17 -4.63
N LEU A 880 -29.28 41.24 -4.90
CA LEU A 880 -28.05 41.59 -4.18
C LEU A 880 -28.39 42.37 -2.92
N ARG A 881 -27.55 42.29 -1.90
CA ARG A 881 -27.78 42.86 -0.58
C ARG A 881 -26.54 43.50 0.01
N PHE A 882 -26.63 44.80 0.29
CA PHE A 882 -25.62 45.57 1.03
C PHE A 882 -26.01 45.76 2.50
N ALA A 883 -25.13 45.45 3.46
CA ALA A 883 -25.41 45.69 4.88
C ALA A 883 -24.98 47.07 5.40
N PHE A 884 -23.84 47.61 4.94
CA PHE A 884 -23.28 48.83 5.54
C PHE A 884 -22.77 49.88 4.55
N GLY A 885 -22.89 49.68 3.24
CA GLY A 885 -22.31 50.59 2.24
C GLY A 885 -20.87 50.22 1.87
N PHE A 886 -19.97 51.21 1.79
CA PHE A 886 -18.56 51.02 1.45
C PHE A 886 -17.65 52.11 2.03
N TYR A 887 -16.34 51.85 2.11
CA TYR A 887 -15.35 52.86 2.46
C TYR A 887 -14.03 52.62 1.73
N ILE A 888 -13.15 53.62 1.79
CA ILE A 888 -11.81 53.59 1.20
C ILE A 888 -10.80 53.99 2.27
N SER A 889 -9.69 53.29 2.34
CA SER A 889 -8.59 53.60 3.26
C SER A 889 -7.25 53.21 2.66
N SER A 890 -6.15 53.56 3.32
CA SER A 890 -4.83 53.00 2.98
C SER A 890 -4.85 51.47 3.13
N ALA A 891 -4.26 50.74 2.18
CA ALA A 891 -4.03 49.30 2.28
C ALA A 891 -2.76 48.98 3.09
N THR A 892 -1.79 49.89 3.08
CA THR A 892 -0.69 49.90 4.06
C THR A 892 -1.17 50.60 5.32
N ILE A 893 -1.65 49.81 6.29
CA ILE A 893 -2.00 50.36 7.61
C ILE A 893 -0.72 50.58 8.37
N VAL A 894 -0.28 51.83 8.48
CA VAL A 894 0.73 52.23 9.47
C VAL A 894 0.01 53.00 10.57
N ASN A 895 -0.84 52.31 11.33
CA ASN A 895 -1.44 52.92 12.51
C ASN A 895 -0.31 53.15 13.52
N THR A 896 0.20 54.37 13.51
CA THR A 896 1.26 54.88 14.37
C THR A 896 2.63 54.21 14.15
N VAL A 897 3.69 55.02 13.99
CA VAL A 897 5.07 54.52 14.11
C VAL A 897 5.20 53.89 15.50
N MET A 898 5.37 52.57 15.55
CA MET A 898 5.66 51.90 16.81
C MET A 898 7.00 52.40 17.34
N PRO A 899 7.09 52.75 18.63
CA PRO A 899 8.36 53.17 19.21
C PRO A 899 9.36 52.02 19.06
N ASP A 900 10.57 52.34 18.64
CA ASP A 900 11.70 51.42 18.57
C ASP A 900 12.86 51.96 19.43
N GLY A 901 13.76 51.06 19.84
CA GLY A 901 14.92 51.36 20.67
C GLY A 901 15.12 50.37 21.82
N ASP A 902 16.24 50.53 22.53
CA ASP A 902 16.67 49.62 23.62
C ASP A 902 15.66 49.54 24.77
N ASN A 903 14.85 50.59 24.95
CA ASN A 903 13.82 50.63 25.99
C ASN A 903 12.50 49.94 25.59
N VAL A 904 12.32 49.55 24.33
CA VAL A 904 11.09 48.88 23.86
C VAL A 904 11.34 47.37 23.82
N LEU A 905 10.65 46.65 24.71
CA LEU A 905 10.83 45.22 24.94
C LEU A 905 9.92 44.35 24.05
N ALA A 906 8.71 44.83 23.78
CA ALA A 906 7.77 44.24 22.83
C ALA A 906 6.78 45.31 22.36
N ALA A 907 6.38 45.30 21.10
CA ALA A 907 5.38 46.22 20.56
C ALA A 907 4.54 45.55 19.46
N ASN A 908 3.24 45.88 19.37
CA ASN A 908 2.33 45.39 18.35
C ASN A 908 1.07 46.27 18.22
N ASN A 909 0.79 46.76 17.01
CA ASN A 909 -0.41 47.53 16.59
C ASN A 909 -1.33 46.68 15.69
N PHE A 910 -1.03 45.39 15.54
CA PHE A 910 -1.78 44.47 14.68
C PHE A 910 -1.83 44.92 13.20
N GLU A 911 -0.80 45.66 12.73
CA GLU A 911 -0.68 46.14 11.34
C GLU A 911 -0.52 45.00 10.32
N THR A 912 0.06 43.88 10.74
CA THR A 912 0.30 42.68 9.92
C THR A 912 -0.98 41.88 9.61
N CYS A 913 -2.12 42.31 10.14
CA CYS A 913 -3.40 41.65 9.88
C CYS A 913 -4.04 42.23 8.62
N ALA A 914 -4.02 41.51 7.51
CA ALA A 914 -4.67 41.96 6.28
C ALA A 914 -6.20 41.80 6.28
N PHE A 915 -6.79 41.13 7.29
CA PHE A 915 -8.19 40.72 7.28
C PHE A 915 -9.10 41.60 8.13
N GLY A 916 -10.19 42.02 7.53
CA GLY A 916 -11.34 42.59 8.22
C GLY A 916 -11.34 44.11 8.23
N PRO A 917 -12.51 44.71 8.47
CA PRO A 917 -12.63 46.15 8.40
C PRO A 917 -11.88 46.85 9.53
N ASP A 918 -11.22 47.97 9.23
CA ASP A 918 -10.64 48.86 10.24
C ASP A 918 -11.76 49.45 11.12
N TYR A 919 -11.53 49.50 12.43
CA TYR A 919 -12.48 50.08 13.38
C TYR A 919 -12.58 51.61 13.27
N MET A 920 -11.56 52.29 12.72
CA MET A 920 -11.40 53.76 12.68
C MET A 920 -12.55 54.48 11.93
N ILE A 921 -13.46 53.71 11.38
CA ILE A 921 -14.54 54.07 10.47
C ILE A 921 -15.84 54.43 11.24
N GLY A 922 -15.93 54.10 12.54
CA GLY A 922 -16.79 54.75 13.52
C GLY A 922 -18.32 54.70 13.28
N THR A 923 -19.01 53.72 13.88
CA THR A 923 -20.40 53.77 14.42
C THR A 923 -20.85 52.37 14.91
N ILE A 924 -21.78 52.30 15.88
CA ILE A 924 -22.28 51.08 16.56
C ILE A 924 -22.70 49.94 15.61
N GLY A 925 -23.38 50.27 14.50
CA GLY A 925 -23.97 49.26 13.63
C GLY A 925 -22.95 48.42 12.85
N TYR A 926 -21.77 49.00 12.62
CA TYR A 926 -20.69 48.38 11.88
C TYR A 926 -20.00 47.28 12.70
N MET A 927 -19.68 47.53 13.97
CA MET A 927 -18.97 46.57 14.82
C MET A 927 -19.76 45.28 15.10
N ALA A 928 -21.10 45.36 15.17
CA ALA A 928 -21.96 44.22 15.46
C ALA A 928 -22.27 43.31 14.24
N VAL A 929 -22.21 43.84 13.02
CA VAL A 929 -22.33 43.03 11.78
C VAL A 929 -21.03 42.27 11.53
N VAL A 930 -19.89 42.92 11.79
CA VAL A 930 -18.56 42.34 11.60
C VAL A 930 -18.20 41.36 12.72
N SER A 931 -18.72 41.51 13.96
CA SER A 931 -18.46 40.58 15.07
C SER A 931 -19.02 39.16 14.87
N ASN A 932 -19.92 38.96 13.90
CA ASN A 932 -20.59 37.69 13.64
C ASN A 932 -19.89 36.84 12.56
N ASN A 933 -18.73 37.24 12.06
CA ASN A 933 -17.87 36.35 11.30
C ASN A 933 -17.22 35.37 12.30
N THR A 934 -17.81 34.19 12.46
CA THR A 934 -17.62 33.29 13.61
C THR A 934 -16.42 32.35 13.55
N ASP A 935 -15.51 32.50 12.59
CA ASP A 935 -14.38 31.59 12.51
C ASP A 935 -13.16 32.19 13.21
N ALA A 936 -12.92 31.71 14.43
CA ALA A 936 -11.70 31.99 15.19
C ALA A 936 -10.49 31.53 14.38
N TYR A 937 -9.65 32.45 13.89
CA TYR A 937 -8.44 32.07 13.18
C TYR A 937 -7.20 32.08 14.07
N SER A 938 -6.55 30.93 14.04
CA SER A 938 -5.32 30.49 14.69
C SER A 938 -4.12 31.34 14.31
N GLY A 939 -3.44 31.94 15.31
CA GLY A 939 -2.00 32.26 15.44
C GLY A 939 -1.14 32.80 14.28
N SER A 940 -1.61 32.81 13.04
CA SER A 940 -0.86 33.06 11.80
C SER A 940 -0.78 34.54 11.43
N TYR A 941 -1.64 35.36 12.02
CA TYR A 941 -1.67 36.81 11.85
C TYR A 941 -1.06 37.57 13.03
N LEU A 942 -0.53 36.85 14.01
CA LEU A 942 0.23 37.45 15.10
C LEU A 942 1.72 37.43 14.73
N PRO A 943 2.47 38.51 15.00
CA PRO A 943 3.91 38.51 14.81
C PRO A 943 4.59 37.37 15.58
N ALA A 944 5.74 36.92 15.10
CA ALA A 944 6.48 35.81 15.69
C ALA A 944 6.65 35.97 17.21
N GLY A 945 6.29 34.92 17.96
CA GLY A 945 6.41 34.87 19.42
C GLY A 945 5.21 35.39 20.21
N TRP A 946 4.26 36.09 19.57
CA TRP A 946 2.97 36.42 20.17
C TRP A 946 2.01 35.24 20.09
N SER A 947 1.15 35.07 21.10
CA SER A 947 0.12 34.02 21.09
C SER A 947 -1.23 34.57 21.55
N ALA A 948 -2.33 34.02 21.05
CA ALA A 948 -3.67 34.37 21.52
C ALA A 948 -4.38 33.10 22.02
N VAL A 949 -5.08 33.23 23.15
CA VAL A 949 -5.80 32.10 23.76
C VAL A 949 -7.12 31.83 23.03
N SER A 950 -7.80 32.89 22.57
CA SER A 950 -8.97 32.89 21.67
C SER A 950 -9.39 34.34 21.38
N GLY A 951 -9.56 34.71 20.12
CA GLY A 951 -9.92 36.07 19.69
C GLY A 951 -9.92 36.21 18.17
N ASN A 952 -10.36 37.35 17.67
CA ASN A 952 -10.36 37.69 16.25
C ASN A 952 -9.39 38.86 16.02
N VAL A 953 -8.23 38.61 15.43
CA VAL A 953 -7.30 39.68 15.04
C VAL A 953 -7.74 40.26 13.69
N ARG A 954 -7.68 41.58 13.54
CA ARG A 954 -8.23 42.34 12.41
C ARG A 954 -7.25 43.41 11.95
N CYS A 955 -7.52 43.98 10.78
CA CYS A 955 -6.74 45.06 10.21
C CYS A 955 -6.64 46.25 11.18
N GLY A 956 -5.46 46.39 11.80
CA GLY A 956 -5.13 47.45 12.75
C GLY A 956 -5.69 47.31 14.17
N TYR A 957 -6.22 46.16 14.59
CA TYR A 957 -6.67 45.90 15.97
C TYR A 957 -7.02 44.43 16.24
N ALA A 958 -7.28 44.05 17.50
CA ALA A 958 -7.77 42.73 17.87
C ALA A 958 -9.10 42.80 18.65
N PHE A 959 -9.94 41.78 18.52
CA PHE A 959 -11.21 41.63 19.24
C PHE A 959 -11.20 40.39 20.12
N PHE A 960 -11.43 40.58 21.42
CA PHE A 960 -11.36 39.52 22.42
C PHE A 960 -12.65 39.40 23.22
N GLY A 961 -12.93 38.17 23.66
CA GLY A 961 -14.02 37.86 24.58
C GLY A 961 -15.24 37.22 23.93
N THR A 962 -16.14 36.75 24.78
CA THR A 962 -17.51 36.34 24.43
C THR A 962 -18.47 36.88 25.49
N ALA A 963 -19.78 36.75 25.28
CA ALA A 963 -20.78 37.26 26.22
C ALA A 963 -20.74 36.60 27.62
N SER A 964 -20.05 35.47 27.77
CA SER A 964 -19.95 34.74 29.06
C SER A 964 -18.62 34.02 29.30
N GLY A 965 -17.70 33.98 28.34
CA GLY A 965 -16.43 33.26 28.45
C GLY A 965 -15.35 34.03 29.23
N THR A 966 -14.26 33.32 29.53
CA THR A 966 -13.09 33.82 30.29
C THR A 966 -11.79 33.42 29.58
N GLY A 967 -10.70 34.16 29.78
CA GLY A 967 -9.38 33.79 29.25
C GLY A 967 -9.18 34.09 27.76
N PHE A 968 -9.94 35.04 27.20
CA PHE A 968 -9.77 35.50 25.80
C PHE A 968 -8.78 36.66 25.78
N GLY A 969 -7.69 36.59 25.03
CA GLY A 969 -6.68 37.65 25.03
C GLY A 969 -5.43 37.30 24.24
N VAL A 970 -4.42 38.14 24.36
CA VAL A 970 -3.13 38.03 23.69
C VAL A 970 -1.99 38.02 24.71
N THR A 971 -0.95 37.24 24.43
CA THR A 971 0.27 37.12 25.21
C THR A 971 1.47 37.61 24.40
N THR A 972 2.34 38.41 25.01
CA THR A 972 3.56 38.92 24.39
C THR A 972 4.60 37.79 24.14
N PRO A 973 5.60 38.04 23.28
CA PRO A 973 6.84 37.28 23.27
C PRO A 973 7.54 37.33 24.63
N ALA A 974 8.52 36.44 24.81
CA ALA A 974 9.46 36.55 25.92
C ALA A 974 10.22 37.89 25.78
N LEU A 975 10.34 38.65 26.87
CA LEU A 975 11.00 39.96 26.89
C LEU A 975 12.54 39.84 26.87
N THR A 976 13.09 39.17 25.86
CA THR A 976 14.50 38.76 25.75
C THR A 976 15.49 39.92 25.73
N LYS A 977 15.03 41.15 25.48
CA LYS A 977 15.85 42.38 25.60
C LYS A 977 16.17 42.75 27.05
N ILE A 978 15.61 42.05 28.04
CA ILE A 978 16.08 42.10 29.42
C ILE A 978 17.29 41.18 29.52
N GLU A 979 18.50 41.71 29.29
CA GLU A 979 19.75 40.93 29.21
C GLU A 979 20.01 40.04 30.45
N GLU A 980 20.14 40.65 31.64
CA GLU A 980 20.44 39.94 32.88
C GLU A 980 19.73 40.60 34.09
N GLY A 981 19.11 39.77 34.95
CA GLY A 981 18.39 40.20 36.15
C GLY A 981 16.90 40.51 35.92
N THR A 982 16.36 41.41 36.75
CA THR A 982 14.96 41.84 36.70
C THR A 982 14.83 43.32 36.32
N ALA A 983 13.81 43.68 35.55
CA ALA A 983 13.44 45.04 35.24
C ALA A 983 11.97 45.33 35.58
N ASP A 984 11.68 46.54 36.03
CA ASP A 984 10.29 47.02 36.07
C ASP A 984 9.91 47.43 34.64
N ILE A 985 8.75 47.01 34.17
CA ILE A 985 8.28 47.30 32.82
C ILE A 985 6.94 48.02 32.89
N LYS A 986 6.65 48.81 31.85
CA LYS A 986 5.35 49.43 31.64
C LYS A 986 4.69 48.81 30.41
N VAL A 987 3.49 48.30 30.62
CA VAL A 987 2.61 47.81 29.55
C VAL A 987 1.60 48.91 29.28
N HIS A 988 1.55 49.38 28.04
CA HIS A 988 0.62 50.38 27.54
C HIS A 988 -0.20 49.77 26.40
N PHE A 989 -1.50 50.06 26.35
CA PHE A 989 -2.37 49.63 25.26
C PHE A 989 -3.58 50.54 25.14
N LYS A 990 -4.24 50.50 23.99
CA LYS A 990 -5.55 51.11 23.78
C LYS A 990 -6.62 50.02 23.80
N ALA A 991 -7.78 50.29 24.38
CA ALA A 991 -8.93 49.38 24.29
C ALA A 991 -10.28 50.10 24.19
N CYS A 992 -11.25 49.42 23.59
CA CYS A 992 -12.65 49.86 23.46
C CYS A 992 -13.59 48.72 23.86
N LEU A 993 -14.60 48.98 24.69
CA LEU A 993 -15.57 47.95 25.08
C LEU A 993 -16.59 47.69 23.97
N TYR A 994 -17.07 46.45 23.86
CA TYR A 994 -18.06 46.08 22.85
C TYR A 994 -19.50 46.43 23.29
N GLU A 995 -20.30 46.94 22.35
CA GLU A 995 -21.76 47.06 22.51
C GLU A 995 -22.48 46.17 21.49
N ALA A 996 -23.40 45.33 21.97
CA ALA A 996 -24.13 44.39 21.14
C ALA A 996 -25.26 45.05 20.33
N ALA A 997 -25.67 44.36 19.24
CA ALA A 997 -26.78 44.77 18.36
C ALA A 997 -28.17 44.89 19.05
N ASN A 998 -28.28 44.67 20.35
CA ASN A 998 -29.50 44.92 21.11
C ASN A 998 -29.31 46.05 22.15
N GLY A 999 -28.23 46.83 22.04
CA GLY A 999 -27.87 47.90 22.97
C GLY A 999 -27.28 47.40 24.29
N LYS A 1000 -26.90 46.12 24.39
CA LYS A 1000 -26.29 45.56 25.59
C LYS A 1000 -24.80 45.85 25.60
N GLN A 1001 -24.37 46.62 26.59
CA GLN A 1001 -22.99 47.06 26.78
C GLN A 1001 -22.16 46.03 27.55
N ALA A 1002 -20.92 45.82 27.12
CA ALA A 1002 -19.94 45.02 27.86
C ALA A 1002 -19.51 45.73 29.15
N ILE A 1003 -19.11 44.96 30.16
CA ILE A 1003 -18.50 45.50 31.38
C ILE A 1003 -16.99 45.64 31.18
N ASN A 1004 -16.34 46.50 31.97
CA ASN A 1004 -14.88 46.53 32.05
C ASN A 1004 -14.38 45.27 32.79
N GLY A 1005 -14.05 44.23 32.02
CA GLY A 1005 -13.48 42.99 32.50
C GLY A 1005 -12.05 42.73 31.99
N ILE A 1006 -11.33 43.76 31.57
CA ILE A 1006 -9.98 43.63 31.00
C ILE A 1006 -8.97 43.38 32.13
N VAL A 1007 -8.07 42.42 31.95
CA VAL A 1007 -7.01 42.05 32.89
C VAL A 1007 -5.65 42.04 32.19
N VAL A 1008 -4.60 42.32 32.97
CA VAL A 1008 -3.21 42.09 32.58
C VAL A 1008 -2.61 41.12 33.58
N GLU A 1009 -1.93 40.08 33.09
CA GLU A 1009 -1.38 38.99 33.91
C GLU A 1009 0.02 38.61 33.42
N VAL A 1010 0.86 38.07 34.31
CA VAL A 1010 2.11 37.41 33.90
C VAL A 1010 1.76 35.97 33.52
N ALA A 1011 1.83 35.66 32.23
CA ALA A 1011 1.50 34.34 31.71
C ALA A 1011 2.62 33.33 31.95
N GLU A 1012 3.87 33.75 31.76
CA GLU A 1012 5.08 32.96 31.97
C GLU A 1012 6.21 33.87 32.49
N GLY A 1013 7.20 33.27 33.14
CA GLY A 1013 8.34 34.00 33.75
C GLY A 1013 7.99 34.68 35.08
N GLU A 1014 8.87 35.60 35.50
CA GLU A 1014 8.71 36.34 36.76
C GLU A 1014 8.06 37.72 36.55
N GLY A 1015 7.47 38.29 37.59
CA GLY A 1015 6.90 39.63 37.56
C GLY A 1015 5.62 39.73 38.39
N THR A 1016 5.37 40.91 38.96
CA THR A 1016 4.13 41.21 39.69
C THR A 1016 3.38 42.33 39.00
N VAL A 1017 2.17 42.06 38.53
CA VAL A 1017 1.31 43.05 37.85
C VAL A 1017 0.70 44.01 38.87
N GLY A 1018 0.80 45.31 38.60
CA GLY A 1018 0.16 46.37 39.36
C GLY A 1018 -1.29 46.63 38.96
N GLU A 1019 -1.80 47.80 39.35
CA GLU A 1019 -3.17 48.23 38.99
C GLU A 1019 -3.22 48.75 37.54
N LEU A 1020 -4.29 48.41 36.82
CA LEU A 1020 -4.58 49.00 35.51
C LEU A 1020 -5.04 50.45 35.69
N VAL A 1021 -4.33 51.38 35.07
CA VAL A 1021 -4.63 52.82 35.10
C VAL A 1021 -5.18 53.24 33.75
N TRP A 1022 -6.46 53.62 33.74
CA TRP A 1022 -7.14 54.15 32.57
C TRP A 1022 -7.04 55.68 32.52
N LYS A 1023 -6.71 56.23 31.34
CA LYS A 1023 -6.75 57.68 31.11
C LYS A 1023 -8.17 58.22 31.10
N THR A 1024 -9.12 57.43 30.62
CA THR A 1024 -10.56 57.69 30.64
C THR A 1024 -11.28 56.37 30.88
N ASP A 1025 -12.36 56.39 31.66
CA ASP A 1025 -13.11 55.17 31.98
C ASP A 1025 -13.64 54.52 30.69
N PRO A 1026 -13.29 53.25 30.40
CA PRO A 1026 -13.69 52.59 29.16
C PRO A 1026 -15.21 52.36 29.06
N THR A 1027 -15.97 52.53 30.14
CA THR A 1027 -17.45 52.49 30.13
C THR A 1027 -18.10 53.84 29.79
N SER A 1028 -17.31 54.91 29.67
CA SER A 1028 -17.81 56.25 29.33
C SER A 1028 -18.17 56.40 27.84
N ASP A 1029 -17.52 55.62 26.98
CA ASP A 1029 -17.74 55.60 25.54
C ASP A 1029 -17.41 54.20 24.99
N TYR A 1030 -18.40 53.55 24.39
CA TYR A 1030 -18.28 52.23 23.75
C TYR A 1030 -17.85 52.31 22.28
N PHE A 1031 -17.51 53.53 21.81
CA PHE A 1031 -17.13 53.83 20.42
C PHE A 1031 -15.75 54.47 20.30
N GLY A 1032 -15.12 54.79 21.44
CA GLY A 1032 -13.82 55.46 21.52
C GLY A 1032 -12.74 54.56 22.11
N TRP A 1033 -11.49 54.82 21.74
CA TRP A 1033 -10.33 54.17 22.33
C TRP A 1033 -9.94 54.84 23.62
N HIS A 1034 -9.71 54.01 24.62
CA HIS A 1034 -9.25 54.43 25.93
C HIS A 1034 -7.84 53.90 26.14
N GLU A 1035 -6.92 54.79 26.49
CA GLU A 1035 -5.55 54.43 26.83
C GLU A 1035 -5.51 53.81 28.23
N CYS A 1036 -4.86 52.66 28.35
CA CYS A 1036 -4.59 51.96 29.60
C CYS A 1036 -3.09 51.75 29.77
N SER A 1037 -2.63 51.79 31.01
CA SER A 1037 -1.28 51.35 31.34
C SER A 1037 -1.21 50.63 32.67
N VAL A 1038 -0.24 49.74 32.80
CA VAL A 1038 0.04 48.99 34.03
C VAL A 1038 1.54 48.75 34.17
N THR A 1039 2.04 48.78 35.39
CA THR A 1039 3.43 48.43 35.70
C THR A 1039 3.51 46.95 36.06
N VAL A 1040 4.51 46.25 35.54
CA VAL A 1040 4.88 44.91 36.01
C VAL A 1040 6.27 44.99 36.63
N SER A 1041 6.35 44.81 37.94
CA SER A 1041 7.63 44.89 38.67
C SER A 1041 8.35 43.55 38.68
N GLY A 1042 9.66 43.57 38.49
CA GLY A 1042 10.50 42.37 38.55
C GLY A 1042 10.40 41.42 37.35
N ALA A 1043 10.14 41.92 36.14
CA ALA A 1043 10.11 41.13 34.91
C ALA A 1043 11.52 40.67 34.50
N THR A 1044 11.60 39.51 33.85
CA THR A 1044 12.85 38.84 33.40
C THR A 1044 12.83 38.61 31.89
N ALA A 1045 13.95 38.15 31.32
CA ALA A 1045 14.03 37.75 29.91
C ALA A 1045 12.97 36.72 29.49
N ALA A 1046 12.52 35.88 30.42
CA ALA A 1046 11.52 34.84 30.19
C ALA A 1046 10.07 35.32 30.38
N THR A 1047 9.88 36.55 30.86
CA THR A 1047 8.55 37.08 31.18
C THR A 1047 7.71 37.24 29.93
N ARG A 1048 6.44 36.84 30.01
CA ARG A 1048 5.41 37.06 29.00
C ARG A 1048 4.18 37.66 29.64
N VAL A 1049 3.64 38.72 29.05
CA VAL A 1049 2.49 39.44 29.58
C VAL A 1049 1.24 39.06 28.79
N PHE A 1050 0.18 38.67 29.48
CA PHE A 1050 -1.16 38.44 28.93
C PHE A 1050 -2.04 39.68 29.12
N ILE A 1051 -2.79 40.05 28.08
CA ILE A 1051 -3.81 41.11 28.09
C ILE A 1051 -5.11 40.49 27.57
N GLY A 1052 -6.17 40.46 28.38
CA GLY A 1052 -7.37 39.70 28.04
C GLY A 1052 -8.61 39.96 28.88
N ALA A 1053 -9.66 39.19 28.62
CA ALA A 1053 -10.91 39.18 29.36
C ALA A 1053 -10.79 38.28 30.60
N GLY A 1054 -10.95 38.88 31.78
CA GLY A 1054 -10.86 38.24 33.08
C GLY A 1054 -12.02 37.27 33.38
N SER A 1055 -12.03 36.74 34.60
CA SER A 1055 -12.94 35.68 35.04
C SER A 1055 -14.31 36.17 35.55
N GLN A 1056 -14.59 37.48 35.54
CA GLN A 1056 -15.83 38.05 36.10
C GLN A 1056 -17.09 37.59 35.33
N SER A 1057 -18.28 37.63 35.93
CA SER A 1057 -19.53 37.32 35.22
C SER A 1057 -20.03 38.54 34.42
N GLY A 1058 -20.47 38.32 33.17
CA GLY A 1058 -20.98 39.38 32.29
C GLY A 1058 -20.37 39.34 30.89
N ASP A 1059 -20.87 40.21 30.01
CA ASP A 1059 -20.31 40.41 28.66
C ASP A 1059 -19.02 41.21 28.77
N LYS A 1060 -17.89 40.64 28.36
CA LYS A 1060 -16.54 41.23 28.54
C LYS A 1060 -15.81 41.37 27.22
N ARG A 1061 -16.58 41.52 26.14
CA ARG A 1061 -16.01 41.70 24.80
C ARG A 1061 -15.39 43.08 24.69
N PHE A 1062 -14.19 43.14 24.12
CA PHE A 1062 -13.46 44.39 23.92
C PHE A 1062 -12.56 44.29 22.69
N PHE A 1063 -12.19 45.46 22.19
CA PHE A 1063 -11.20 45.67 21.14
C PHE A 1063 -9.88 46.12 21.80
N LEU A 1064 -8.75 45.68 21.27
CA LEU A 1064 -7.40 45.95 21.76
C LEU A 1064 -6.52 46.43 20.60
N ASP A 1065 -5.68 47.43 20.87
CA ASP A 1065 -4.75 48.00 19.90
C ASP A 1065 -3.52 48.61 20.63
N ASP A 1066 -2.47 48.94 19.88
CA ASP A 1066 -1.25 49.64 20.32
C ASP A 1066 -0.61 49.07 21.60
N VAL A 1067 -0.37 47.76 21.64
CA VAL A 1067 0.31 47.13 22.77
C VAL A 1067 1.79 47.47 22.74
N ILE A 1068 2.27 48.20 23.74
CA ILE A 1068 3.66 48.64 23.87
C ILE A 1068 4.16 48.24 25.26
N VAL A 1069 5.26 47.50 25.30
CA VAL A 1069 5.97 47.11 26.52
C VAL A 1069 7.33 47.80 26.54
N THR A 1070 7.53 48.68 27.51
CA THR A 1070 8.80 49.38 27.72
C THR A 1070 9.45 49.02 29.04
N LYS A 1071 10.77 49.13 29.10
CA LYS A 1071 11.56 49.10 30.33
C LYS A 1071 11.38 50.38 31.16
#